data_AF-A0A7W9URQ5-F1
#
_entry.id   AF-A0A7W9URQ5-F1
#
_cell.length_a   1.000
_cell.length_b   1.000
_cell.length_c   1.000
_cell.angle_alpha   90.00
_cell.angle_beta   90.00
_cell.angle_gamma   90.00
#
_symmetry.space_group_name_H-M   'P 1'
#
loop_
_entity.id
_entity.type
_entity.pdbx_description
1 polymer ?
#
loop_
_entity_poly.entity_id
_entity_poly.type
_entity_poly.pdbx_seq_one_letter_code
_entity_poly.pdbx_strand_id
1 'polypeptide(L)'
;MTDSRADGPSAVEFRQAREEWIESRIQDLANVLETAGPDLYELLPADLGERRLAAAVTMARVATDEARARSVAETVRLLERLIPGGHRHDLTGAARALRSRLASWGEPAVWSWNAAAWEEMALWWWGRNQPRTGDPARDFAEWRSRWSEEIPWTDDIDEPEQAPRRHGRTLVTPAEFFASEPEPLRLLAHAVLRSPRTIAAVEDAVLLREEYFQGAGHLRWLAEQQACADQLEAWRRAQQETGSEATRAFLAELSETVKRYATLVLQPVVDALSTCERALLDGSRPGAHRNAVDYLDMFLDWQVPSDEGAWRDEAPSADVVRQARERRDRGQTTWQGIRGSLPVWYHIVTSPQEKAAALAYSGLPSASVVRVRTGDDDVTVPGLSLFEGLFDEADESADWYPDPGIDVPYGADSAFDLCALLALAQLGHARLEFLMVHSDGSVRILRAVRAQVREDDAKAYRRWALAALAELAPDPEDLADLLARDEEKGTDEPDETTRPNGPKGTGPQGSPIPDQGGTPSARRTAHRALPPELLRKVRALLRKAEDQAATEEEARAFLAKATELMAKYGIEQAMLEDLDRPAGPVDKVVEVHPPYAREMRRLLSWIAEAMRCRSVYPGGKANRHRVHLFGFEGEIQASEVLFASLRLQMLDGADRADRLHRPAGEDARAYKRSWMLGFIREVTDRVRAAQEAARAAAEHAQEAAEGAERTGRSVALVLADRSTVVAAHLNDHYPQLGTTRPTKFKGTGYWQGRVDGRRADIGGPTIVPDTRTEQLVG
;
A
#
# COMPACT_ATOMS: atom_id res chain seq x y z
N MET A 1 -22.09 -8.09 -38.69
CA MET A 1 -23.34 -7.38 -38.32
C MET A 1 -23.34 -7.23 -36.82
N THR A 2 -22.72 -6.16 -36.34
CA THR A 2 -22.66 -5.76 -34.94
C THR A 2 -23.98 -5.09 -34.61
N ASP A 3 -24.93 -5.88 -34.11
CA ASP A 3 -26.18 -5.32 -33.61
C ASP A 3 -25.82 -4.40 -32.44
N SER A 4 -26.08 -3.10 -32.63
CA SER A 4 -25.87 -2.03 -31.66
C SER A 4 -26.83 -2.21 -30.48
N ARG A 5 -26.60 -3.24 -29.66
CA ARG A 5 -27.19 -3.29 -28.32
C ARG A 5 -26.59 -2.12 -27.54
N ALA A 6 -27.45 -1.19 -27.14
CA ALA A 6 -27.06 -0.13 -26.22
C ALA A 6 -26.39 -0.74 -24.99
N ASP A 7 -25.36 -0.06 -24.48
CA ASP A 7 -24.68 -0.49 -23.26
C ASP A 7 -25.69 -0.60 -22.11
N GLY A 8 -25.60 -1.71 -21.37
CA GLY A 8 -26.34 -1.88 -20.12
C GLY A 8 -25.77 -0.98 -19.02
N PRO A 9 -26.52 -0.73 -17.93
CA PRO A 9 -26.09 0.14 -16.84
C PRO A 9 -24.75 -0.29 -16.24
N SER A 10 -24.55 -1.60 -16.04
CA SER A 10 -23.28 -2.17 -15.55
C SER A 10 -22.08 -1.83 -16.43
N ALA A 11 -22.24 -1.77 -17.76
CA ALA A 11 -21.16 -1.39 -18.68
C ALA A 11 -20.82 0.10 -18.58
N VAL A 12 -21.83 0.95 -18.43
CA VAL A 12 -21.66 2.41 -18.26
C VAL A 12 -20.95 2.72 -16.95
N GLU A 13 -21.41 2.13 -15.83
CA GLU A 13 -20.79 2.30 -14.51
C GLU A 13 -19.35 1.79 -14.50
N PHE A 14 -19.08 0.63 -15.12
CA PHE A 14 -17.73 0.09 -15.25
C PHE A 14 -16.81 1.06 -16.00
N ARG A 15 -17.25 1.56 -17.16
CA ARG A 15 -16.47 2.50 -17.98
C ARG A 15 -16.16 3.78 -17.22
N GLN A 16 -17.17 4.38 -16.58
CA GLN A 16 -17.00 5.62 -15.82
C GLN A 16 -16.02 5.41 -14.65
N ALA A 17 -16.19 4.34 -13.86
CA ALA A 17 -15.30 4.03 -12.73
C ALA A 17 -13.86 3.70 -13.18
N ARG A 18 -13.68 3.25 -14.42
CA ARG A 18 -12.37 3.06 -15.03
C ARG A 18 -11.74 4.38 -15.45
N GLU A 19 -12.46 5.23 -16.17
CA GLU A 19 -11.98 6.55 -16.59
C GLU A 19 -11.58 7.42 -15.39
N GLU A 20 -12.43 7.51 -14.36
CA GLU A 20 -12.15 8.24 -13.11
C GLU A 20 -10.88 7.73 -12.42
N TRP A 21 -10.68 6.41 -12.40
CA TRP A 21 -9.48 5.82 -11.81
C TRP A 21 -8.22 6.17 -12.61
N ILE A 22 -8.24 6.05 -13.95
CA ILE A 22 -7.08 6.36 -14.78
C ILE A 22 -6.69 7.84 -14.62
N GLU A 23 -7.66 8.76 -14.65
CA GLU A 23 -7.42 10.18 -14.42
C GLU A 23 -6.76 10.46 -13.06
N SER A 24 -7.26 9.81 -11.99
CA SER A 24 -6.67 9.93 -10.66
C SER A 24 -5.20 9.47 -10.64
N ARG A 25 -4.89 8.35 -11.29
CA ARG A 25 -3.52 7.79 -11.31
C ARG A 25 -2.57 8.59 -12.19
N ILE A 26 -3.06 9.19 -13.27
CA ILE A 26 -2.32 10.19 -14.05
C ILE A 26 -1.99 11.40 -13.18
N GLN A 27 -2.94 11.87 -12.37
CA GLN A 27 -2.71 12.98 -11.46
C GLN A 27 -1.63 12.66 -10.42
N ASP A 28 -1.67 11.46 -9.83
CA ASP A 28 -0.66 10.99 -8.86
C ASP A 28 0.75 11.01 -9.48
N LEU A 29 0.91 10.42 -10.67
CA LEU A 29 2.20 10.40 -11.38
C LEU A 29 2.69 11.80 -11.77
N ALA A 30 1.79 12.69 -12.18
CA ALA A 30 2.12 14.08 -12.48
C ALA A 30 2.61 14.83 -11.23
N ASN A 31 1.95 14.62 -10.08
CA ASN A 31 2.34 15.21 -8.80
C ASN A 31 3.74 14.74 -8.36
N VAL A 32 4.09 13.47 -8.61
CA VAL A 32 5.44 12.96 -8.35
C VAL A 32 6.45 13.76 -9.16
N LEU A 33 6.21 14.00 -10.46
CA LEU A 33 7.14 14.79 -11.28
C LEU A 33 7.22 16.25 -10.82
N GLU A 34 6.07 16.89 -10.57
CA GLU A 34 5.99 18.28 -10.12
C GLU A 34 6.76 18.50 -8.81
N THR A 35 6.69 17.54 -7.89
CA THR A 35 7.38 17.62 -6.59
C THR A 35 8.87 17.25 -6.70
N ALA A 36 9.19 16.20 -7.47
CA ALA A 36 10.54 15.65 -7.53
C ALA A 36 11.47 16.42 -8.48
N GLY A 37 10.92 17.00 -9.54
CA GLY A 37 11.62 17.70 -10.61
C GLY A 37 10.80 18.88 -11.14
N PRO A 38 10.54 19.91 -10.32
CA PRO A 38 9.72 21.07 -10.71
C PRO A 38 10.26 21.78 -11.95
N ASP A 39 11.58 21.89 -12.08
CA ASP A 39 12.21 22.47 -13.27
C ASP A 39 11.89 21.66 -14.53
N LEU A 40 11.93 20.32 -14.44
CA LEU A 40 11.60 19.46 -15.57
C LEU A 40 10.11 19.56 -15.92
N TYR A 41 9.24 19.63 -14.91
CA TYR A 41 7.80 19.81 -15.07
C TYR A 41 7.46 21.10 -15.84
N GLU A 42 8.12 22.22 -15.53
CA GLU A 42 7.93 23.50 -16.23
C GLU A 42 8.50 23.51 -17.66
N LEU A 43 9.49 22.66 -17.95
CA LEU A 43 10.08 22.54 -19.28
C LEU A 43 9.27 21.67 -20.25
N LEU A 44 8.25 20.94 -19.77
CA LEU A 44 7.41 20.12 -20.64
C LEU A 44 6.64 21.02 -21.64
N PRO A 45 6.73 20.71 -22.94
CA PRO A 45 6.17 21.58 -23.96
C PRO A 45 4.65 21.42 -24.05
N ALA A 46 3.97 22.54 -24.36
CA ALA A 46 2.51 22.59 -24.42
C ALA A 46 1.91 21.85 -25.63
N ASP A 47 2.72 21.49 -26.64
CA ASP A 47 2.28 20.72 -27.81
C ASP A 47 2.03 19.23 -27.50
N LEU A 48 2.42 18.74 -26.32
CA LEU A 48 2.10 17.40 -25.83
C LEU A 48 0.70 17.29 -25.20
N GLY A 49 -0.14 18.32 -25.35
CA GLY A 49 -1.48 18.37 -24.74
C GLY A 49 -1.44 18.88 -23.31
N GLU A 50 -2.34 18.36 -22.46
CA GLU A 50 -2.38 18.77 -21.05
C GLU A 50 -1.05 18.47 -20.34
N ARG A 51 -0.49 19.49 -19.68
CA ARG A 51 0.84 19.40 -19.04
C ARG A 51 0.94 18.25 -18.03
N ARG A 52 -0.11 18.04 -17.22
CA ARG A 52 -0.16 16.96 -16.22
C ARG A 52 -0.10 15.59 -16.87
N LEU A 53 -0.78 15.41 -18.00
CA LEU A 53 -0.75 14.16 -18.75
C LEU A 53 0.65 13.90 -19.34
N ALA A 54 1.28 14.92 -19.93
CA ALA A 54 2.67 14.83 -20.41
C ALA A 54 3.68 14.55 -19.27
N ALA A 55 3.43 15.10 -18.08
CA ALA A 55 4.22 14.86 -16.87
C ALA A 55 4.11 13.42 -16.39
N ALA A 56 2.89 12.88 -16.31
CA ALA A 56 2.64 11.50 -15.92
C ALA A 56 3.34 10.51 -16.85
N VAL A 57 3.24 10.71 -18.17
CA VAL A 57 3.97 9.88 -19.16
C VAL A 57 5.47 10.00 -18.93
N THR A 58 6.01 11.21 -18.80
CA THR A 58 7.45 11.41 -18.60
C THR A 58 7.93 10.69 -17.33
N MET A 59 7.17 10.75 -16.24
CA MET A 59 7.48 10.04 -15.00
C MET A 59 7.47 8.52 -15.17
N ALA A 60 6.43 7.95 -15.77
CA ALA A 60 6.32 6.52 -16.03
C ALA A 60 7.48 6.01 -16.91
N ARG A 61 7.94 6.85 -17.85
CA ARG A 61 9.06 6.52 -18.75
C ARG A 61 10.42 6.57 -18.09
N VAL A 62 10.68 7.58 -17.24
CA VAL A 62 11.90 7.61 -16.43
C VAL A 62 11.99 6.37 -15.52
N ALA A 63 10.87 5.99 -14.89
CA ALA A 63 10.79 4.80 -14.07
C ALA A 63 10.99 3.51 -14.89
N THR A 64 10.43 3.45 -16.09
CA THR A 64 10.58 2.28 -16.98
C THR A 64 11.98 2.17 -17.55
N ASP A 65 12.64 3.28 -17.89
CA ASP A 65 14.04 3.28 -18.30
C ASP A 65 14.93 2.70 -17.20
N GLU A 66 14.72 3.09 -15.95
CA GLU A 66 15.42 2.50 -14.81
C GLU A 66 15.11 1.02 -14.64
N ALA A 67 13.84 0.62 -14.72
CA ALA A 67 13.42 -0.76 -14.65
C ALA A 67 14.07 -1.63 -15.74
N ARG A 68 14.24 -1.09 -16.95
CA ARG A 68 14.93 -1.74 -18.08
C ARG A 68 16.46 -1.70 -17.97
N ALA A 69 16.99 -1.22 -16.84
CA ALA A 69 18.41 -1.03 -16.57
C ALA A 69 19.14 -0.11 -17.58
N ARG A 70 18.40 0.81 -18.23
CA ARG A 70 18.97 1.81 -19.15
C ARG A 70 19.84 2.83 -18.40
N SER A 71 20.83 3.35 -19.11
CA SER A 71 21.73 4.40 -18.60
C SER A 71 20.97 5.71 -18.33
N VAL A 72 21.53 6.60 -17.50
CA VAL A 72 20.99 7.95 -17.32
C VAL A 72 21.10 8.74 -18.63
N ALA A 73 22.18 8.54 -19.37
CA ALA A 73 22.37 9.16 -20.68
C ALA A 73 21.22 8.86 -21.68
N GLU A 74 20.67 7.65 -21.66
CA GLU A 74 19.52 7.29 -22.51
C GLU A 74 18.24 8.05 -22.10
N THR A 75 17.96 8.17 -20.80
CA THR A 75 16.85 9.01 -20.32
C THR A 75 17.07 10.48 -20.68
N VAL A 76 18.29 11.00 -20.59
CA VAL A 76 18.59 12.38 -21.00
C VAL A 76 18.30 12.58 -22.50
N ARG A 77 18.73 11.65 -23.36
CA ARG A 77 18.43 11.71 -24.81
C ARG A 77 16.93 11.70 -25.10
N LEU A 78 16.16 10.98 -24.29
CA LEU A 78 14.70 11.03 -24.37
C LEU A 78 14.19 12.43 -24.00
N LEU A 79 14.60 12.98 -22.86
CA LEU A 79 14.18 14.30 -22.40
C LEU A 79 14.58 15.42 -23.37
N GLU A 80 15.77 15.36 -23.96
CA GLU A 80 16.25 16.31 -24.97
C GLU A 80 15.40 16.30 -26.26
N ARG A 81 14.81 15.14 -26.60
CA ARG A 81 13.91 15.00 -27.74
C ARG A 81 12.53 15.56 -27.46
N LEU A 82 12.06 15.40 -26.22
CA LEU A 82 10.77 15.91 -25.78
C LEU A 82 10.81 17.43 -25.61
N ILE A 83 11.87 17.97 -25.00
CA ILE A 83 11.96 19.37 -24.59
C ILE A 83 12.69 20.20 -25.66
N PRO A 84 12.01 21.14 -26.35
CA PRO A 84 12.66 22.03 -27.30
C PRO A 84 13.79 22.83 -26.63
N GLY A 85 15.02 22.67 -27.11
CA GLY A 85 16.18 23.33 -26.50
C GLY A 85 16.67 22.68 -25.19
N GLY A 86 16.24 21.46 -24.87
CA GLY A 86 16.59 20.73 -23.65
C GLY A 86 18.10 20.67 -23.34
N HIS A 87 18.96 20.65 -24.37
CA HIS A 87 20.42 20.69 -24.25
C HIS A 87 20.98 21.91 -23.49
N ARG A 88 20.17 22.95 -23.26
CA ARG A 88 20.55 24.15 -22.50
C ARG A 88 20.33 24.00 -20.98
N HIS A 89 19.64 22.95 -20.56
CA HIS A 89 19.27 22.69 -19.17
C HIS A 89 20.09 21.51 -18.61
N ASP A 90 20.25 21.45 -17.28
CA ASP A 90 20.90 20.31 -16.62
C ASP A 90 19.94 19.11 -16.52
N LEU A 91 19.62 18.52 -17.68
CA LEU A 91 18.78 17.32 -17.75
C LEU A 91 19.45 16.10 -17.13
N THR A 92 20.79 16.09 -17.07
CA THR A 92 21.54 15.00 -16.45
C THR A 92 21.35 15.02 -14.93
N GLY A 93 21.51 16.18 -14.29
CA GLY A 93 21.20 16.36 -12.87
C GLY A 93 19.74 16.03 -12.56
N ALA A 94 18.81 16.54 -13.36
CA ALA A 94 17.37 16.26 -13.20
C ALA A 94 17.05 14.75 -13.29
N ALA A 95 17.58 14.04 -14.29
CA ALA A 95 17.34 12.61 -14.45
C ALA A 95 17.91 11.79 -13.28
N ARG A 96 19.09 12.14 -12.76
CA ARG A 96 19.67 11.48 -11.58
C ARG A 96 18.83 11.72 -10.33
N ALA A 97 18.43 12.97 -10.10
CA ALA A 97 17.61 13.34 -8.95
C ALA A 97 16.27 12.60 -8.95
N LEU A 98 15.59 12.53 -10.11
CA LEU A 98 14.33 11.79 -10.26
C LEU A 98 14.50 10.30 -9.95
N ARG A 99 15.46 9.65 -10.62
CA ARG A 99 15.73 8.22 -10.44
C ARG A 99 16.10 7.86 -8.99
N SER A 100 16.89 8.72 -8.35
CA SER A 100 17.30 8.50 -6.95
C SER A 100 16.16 8.45 -5.94
N ARG A 101 15.02 9.04 -6.30
CA ARG A 101 13.88 9.17 -5.40
C ARG A 101 12.72 8.24 -5.73
N LEU A 102 12.71 7.53 -6.87
CA LEU A 102 11.57 6.70 -7.31
C LEU A 102 11.02 5.78 -6.21
N ALA A 103 11.90 5.05 -5.50
CA ALA A 103 11.49 4.14 -4.44
C ALA A 103 10.95 4.87 -3.19
N SER A 104 11.39 6.10 -2.93
CA SER A 104 11.05 6.87 -1.72
C SER A 104 9.70 7.59 -1.76
N TRP A 105 9.08 7.73 -2.94
CA TRP A 105 7.81 8.45 -3.09
C TRP A 105 6.59 7.67 -2.60
N GLY A 106 6.73 6.37 -2.37
CA GLY A 106 5.60 5.51 -1.98
C GLY A 106 4.53 5.37 -3.07
N GLU A 107 4.86 5.67 -4.33
CA GLU A 107 3.99 5.50 -5.49
C GLU A 107 4.28 4.15 -6.17
N PRO A 108 3.41 3.12 -6.02
CA PRO A 108 3.68 1.78 -6.56
C PRO A 108 3.84 1.73 -8.08
N ALA A 109 3.27 2.67 -8.81
CA ALA A 109 3.37 2.73 -10.27
C ALA A 109 4.80 2.96 -10.78
N VAL A 110 5.68 3.57 -9.97
CA VAL A 110 7.07 3.84 -10.37
C VAL A 110 8.06 2.77 -9.91
N TRP A 111 7.62 1.75 -9.18
CA TRP A 111 8.49 0.62 -8.81
C TRP A 111 8.86 -0.19 -10.04
N SER A 112 10.10 -0.71 -10.07
CA SER A 112 10.68 -1.32 -11.26
C SER A 112 9.83 -2.45 -11.86
N TRP A 113 9.20 -3.28 -11.03
CA TRP A 113 8.35 -4.38 -11.48
C TRP A 113 6.93 -3.97 -11.93
N ASN A 114 6.54 -2.71 -11.72
CA ASN A 114 5.25 -2.15 -12.15
C ASN A 114 5.38 -1.12 -13.28
N ALA A 115 6.54 -0.46 -13.38
CA ALA A 115 6.74 0.73 -14.21
C ALA A 115 6.37 0.53 -15.69
N ALA A 116 6.76 -0.60 -16.28
CA ALA A 116 6.48 -0.87 -17.70
C ALA A 116 4.98 -0.95 -18.02
N ALA A 117 4.18 -1.56 -17.14
CA ALA A 117 2.74 -1.67 -17.32
C ALA A 117 2.05 -0.29 -17.19
N TRP A 118 2.59 0.60 -16.36
CA TRP A 118 2.12 1.97 -16.22
C TRP A 118 2.59 2.90 -17.34
N GLU A 119 3.78 2.69 -17.92
CA GLU A 119 4.20 3.36 -19.16
C GLU A 119 3.21 3.06 -20.29
N GLU A 120 2.84 1.78 -20.48
CA GLU A 120 1.85 1.35 -21.47
C GLU A 120 0.52 2.08 -21.30
N MET A 121 -0.04 2.05 -20.07
CA MET A 121 -1.30 2.72 -19.73
C MET A 121 -1.23 4.24 -19.92
N ALA A 122 -0.16 4.88 -19.44
CA ALA A 122 -0.02 6.34 -19.54
C ALA A 122 0.15 6.81 -20.98
N LEU A 123 0.94 6.10 -21.81
CA LEU A 123 1.10 6.40 -23.23
C LEU A 123 -0.19 6.22 -24.00
N TRP A 124 -0.93 5.14 -23.72
CA TRP A 124 -2.24 4.90 -24.31
C TRP A 124 -3.23 6.02 -23.95
N TRP A 125 -3.37 6.35 -22.66
CA TRP A 125 -4.28 7.41 -22.20
C TRP A 125 -3.89 8.78 -22.75
N TRP A 126 -2.59 9.08 -22.83
CA TRP A 126 -2.07 10.27 -23.49
C TRP A 126 -2.48 10.33 -24.96
N GLY A 127 -2.28 9.24 -25.73
CA GLY A 127 -2.64 9.16 -27.14
C GLY A 127 -4.14 9.26 -27.41
N ARG A 128 -4.98 8.70 -26.52
CA ARG A 128 -6.44 8.82 -26.58
C ARG A 128 -6.92 10.27 -26.47
N ASN A 129 -6.22 11.07 -25.65
CA ASN A 129 -6.56 12.46 -25.36
C ASN A 129 -5.86 13.49 -26.26
N GLN A 130 -5.07 13.04 -27.24
CA GLN A 130 -4.46 13.96 -28.20
C GLN A 130 -5.45 14.44 -29.27
N PRO A 131 -5.34 15.70 -29.71
CA PRO A 131 -6.12 16.20 -30.83
C PRO A 131 -5.74 15.42 -32.11
N ARG A 132 -6.74 14.81 -32.77
CA ARG A 132 -6.54 14.09 -34.03
C ARG A 132 -6.56 15.05 -35.20
N THR A 133 -5.60 14.94 -36.11
CA THR A 133 -5.53 15.76 -37.34
C THR A 133 -6.39 15.21 -38.48
N GLY A 134 -7.00 14.04 -38.28
CA GLY A 134 -7.80 13.33 -39.27
C GLY A 134 -7.03 12.27 -40.06
N ASP A 135 -5.69 12.21 -39.89
CA ASP A 135 -4.82 11.13 -40.40
C ASP A 135 -4.13 10.42 -39.21
N PRO A 136 -4.75 9.34 -38.67
CA PRO A 136 -4.21 8.65 -37.51
C PRO A 136 -2.79 8.12 -37.76
N ALA A 137 -2.48 7.62 -38.96
CA ALA A 137 -1.17 7.03 -39.25
C ALA A 137 -0.04 8.05 -39.15
N ARG A 138 -0.30 9.28 -39.63
CA ARG A 138 0.63 10.39 -39.49
C ARG A 138 0.77 10.85 -38.05
N ASP A 139 -0.34 11.03 -37.34
CA ASP A 139 -0.34 11.42 -35.92
C ASP A 139 0.47 10.42 -35.08
N PHE A 140 0.23 9.12 -35.25
CA PHE A 140 0.99 8.07 -34.56
C PHE A 140 2.46 8.02 -34.97
N ALA A 141 2.81 8.26 -36.23
CA ALA A 141 4.21 8.30 -36.66
C ALA A 141 4.96 9.47 -35.99
N GLU A 142 4.30 10.63 -35.87
CA GLU A 142 4.85 11.79 -35.16
C GLU A 142 5.00 11.48 -33.66
N TRP A 143 3.95 10.96 -33.03
CA TRP A 143 3.98 10.65 -31.59
C TRP A 143 5.03 9.59 -31.25
N ARG A 144 5.13 8.50 -32.02
CA ARG A 144 6.18 7.48 -31.86
C ARG A 144 7.57 8.07 -32.05
N SER A 145 7.75 9.02 -32.96
CA SER A 145 9.03 9.71 -33.15
C SER A 145 9.41 10.52 -31.90
N ARG A 146 8.44 11.26 -31.33
CA ARG A 146 8.62 12.10 -30.14
C ARG A 146 8.91 11.26 -28.90
N TRP A 147 8.10 10.24 -28.62
CA TRP A 147 8.28 9.38 -27.45
C TRP A 147 9.30 8.26 -27.68
N SER A 148 9.71 7.94 -28.89
CA SER A 148 10.67 6.83 -29.16
C SER A 148 10.19 5.45 -28.69
N GLU A 149 8.88 5.26 -28.59
CA GLU A 149 8.25 3.99 -28.20
C GLU A 149 7.01 3.76 -29.05
N GLU A 150 6.57 2.50 -29.15
CA GLU A 150 5.27 2.18 -29.73
C GLU A 150 4.16 2.62 -28.77
N ILE A 151 3.17 3.34 -29.30
CA ILE A 151 1.99 3.74 -28.54
C ILE A 151 0.95 2.64 -28.74
N PRO A 152 0.50 1.96 -27.67
CA PRO A 152 -0.49 0.88 -27.78
C PRO A 152 -1.75 1.38 -28.49
N TRP A 153 -2.16 0.66 -29.54
CA TRP A 153 -3.39 0.91 -30.27
C TRP A 153 -4.16 -0.40 -30.35
N THR A 154 -4.92 -0.71 -29.31
CA THR A 154 -5.74 -1.93 -29.26
C THR A 154 -7.12 -1.55 -28.76
N ASP A 155 -8.14 -1.75 -29.60
CA ASP A 155 -9.55 -1.46 -29.26
C ASP A 155 -9.99 -2.20 -27.98
N ASP A 156 -9.40 -3.36 -27.70
CA ASP A 156 -9.70 -4.18 -26.52
C ASP A 156 -9.31 -3.50 -25.20
N ILE A 157 -8.22 -2.71 -25.19
CA ILE A 157 -7.81 -1.92 -24.01
C ILE A 157 -8.76 -0.73 -23.81
N ASP A 158 -9.44 -0.29 -24.87
CA ASP A 158 -10.28 0.89 -24.88
C ASP A 158 -11.66 0.63 -24.25
N GLU A 159 -12.23 -0.55 -24.54
CA GLU A 159 -13.61 -0.89 -24.19
C GLU A 159 -13.73 -2.31 -23.59
N PRO A 160 -13.04 -2.64 -22.49
CA PRO A 160 -13.05 -3.97 -21.90
C PRO A 160 -14.47 -4.44 -21.51
N GLU A 161 -15.36 -3.52 -21.11
CA GLU A 161 -16.77 -3.81 -20.81
C GLU A 161 -17.58 -4.31 -22.00
N GLN A 162 -17.08 -4.09 -23.23
CA GLN A 162 -17.70 -4.56 -24.46
C GLN A 162 -17.20 -5.94 -24.90
N ALA A 163 -16.11 -6.45 -24.32
CA ALA A 163 -15.54 -7.76 -24.66
C ALA A 163 -16.56 -8.93 -24.64
N PRO A 164 -17.54 -8.99 -23.71
CA PRO A 164 -18.59 -10.03 -23.72
C PRO A 164 -19.42 -10.08 -25.00
N ARG A 165 -19.47 -9.00 -25.80
CA ARG A 165 -20.22 -8.94 -27.06
C ARG A 165 -19.70 -9.93 -28.09
N ARG A 166 -18.41 -10.30 -28.03
CA ARG A 166 -17.81 -11.38 -28.85
C ARG A 166 -18.52 -12.72 -28.65
N HIS A 167 -19.14 -12.91 -27.49
CA HIS A 167 -19.92 -14.09 -27.13
C HIS A 167 -21.44 -13.84 -27.13
N GLY A 168 -21.90 -12.75 -27.76
CA GLY A 168 -23.32 -12.37 -27.80
C GLY A 168 -23.90 -11.92 -26.46
N ARG A 169 -23.05 -11.57 -25.50
CA ARG A 169 -23.41 -11.12 -24.14
C ARG A 169 -23.11 -9.63 -23.94
N THR A 170 -23.61 -9.08 -22.85
CA THR A 170 -23.28 -7.74 -22.34
C THR A 170 -22.74 -7.88 -20.93
N LEU A 171 -21.99 -6.87 -20.46
CA LEU A 171 -21.57 -6.85 -19.06
C LEU A 171 -22.78 -6.70 -18.14
N VAL A 172 -22.96 -7.65 -17.24
CA VAL A 172 -24.10 -7.72 -16.31
C VAL A 172 -23.67 -8.35 -14.98
N THR A 173 -24.44 -8.05 -13.93
CA THR A 173 -24.30 -8.72 -12.63
C THR A 173 -24.80 -10.17 -12.69
N PRO A 174 -24.43 -11.05 -11.74
CA PRO A 174 -25.00 -12.39 -11.65
C PRO A 174 -26.54 -12.35 -11.56
N ALA A 175 -27.10 -11.43 -10.76
CA ALA A 175 -28.55 -11.31 -10.59
C ALA A 175 -29.27 -11.03 -11.92
N GLU A 176 -28.71 -10.15 -12.75
CA GLU A 176 -29.22 -9.86 -14.10
C GLU A 176 -29.03 -11.03 -15.06
N PHE A 177 -27.90 -11.72 -15.00
CA PHE A 177 -27.63 -12.89 -15.84
C PHE A 177 -28.64 -14.02 -15.59
N PHE A 178 -28.87 -14.34 -14.31
CA PHE A 178 -29.84 -15.36 -13.88
C PHE A 178 -31.30 -14.96 -14.13
N ALA A 179 -31.60 -13.68 -14.37
CA ALA A 179 -32.96 -13.25 -14.70
C ALA A 179 -33.48 -13.87 -16.01
N SER A 180 -32.59 -14.29 -16.90
CA SER A 180 -32.90 -14.98 -18.17
C SER A 180 -33.04 -16.51 -18.06
N GLU A 181 -32.73 -17.08 -16.89
CA GLU A 181 -32.72 -18.52 -16.66
C GLU A 181 -34.10 -19.02 -16.14
N PRO A 182 -34.38 -20.34 -16.19
CA PRO A 182 -35.64 -20.91 -15.72
C PRO A 182 -35.99 -20.51 -14.28
N GLU A 183 -37.29 -20.34 -14.00
CA GLU A 183 -37.78 -19.79 -12.74
C GLU A 183 -37.20 -20.45 -11.47
N PRO A 184 -37.10 -21.79 -11.35
CA PRO A 184 -36.54 -22.41 -10.16
C PRO A 184 -35.09 -22.00 -9.92
N LEU A 185 -34.28 -21.94 -10.98
CA LEU A 185 -32.88 -21.59 -10.90
C LEU A 185 -32.68 -20.09 -10.60
N ARG A 186 -33.48 -19.24 -11.25
CA ARG A 186 -33.52 -17.80 -11.01
C ARG A 186 -33.87 -17.47 -9.56
N LEU A 187 -34.94 -18.07 -9.02
CA LEU A 187 -35.37 -17.85 -7.64
C LEU A 187 -34.31 -18.33 -6.65
N LEU A 188 -33.69 -19.47 -6.91
CA LEU A 188 -32.62 -19.99 -6.07
C LEU A 188 -31.41 -19.05 -6.05
N ALA A 189 -30.87 -18.70 -7.22
CA ALA A 189 -29.71 -17.81 -7.32
C ALA A 189 -29.99 -16.46 -6.63
N HIS A 190 -31.19 -15.92 -6.83
CA HIS A 190 -31.63 -14.69 -6.20
C HIS A 190 -31.69 -14.80 -4.67
N ALA A 191 -32.24 -15.90 -4.14
CA ALA A 191 -32.31 -16.14 -2.69
C ALA A 191 -30.91 -16.29 -2.07
N VAL A 192 -30.00 -17.00 -2.75
CA VAL A 192 -28.62 -17.17 -2.27
C VAL A 192 -27.87 -15.83 -2.28
N LEU A 193 -27.95 -15.05 -3.36
CA LEU A 193 -27.25 -13.76 -3.49
C LEU A 193 -27.79 -12.71 -2.50
N ARG A 194 -29.07 -12.77 -2.13
CA ARG A 194 -29.68 -11.84 -1.15
C ARG A 194 -29.60 -12.30 0.30
N SER A 195 -29.06 -13.49 0.56
CA SER A 195 -28.85 -13.97 1.93
C SER A 195 -27.87 -13.05 2.67
N PRO A 196 -28.16 -12.61 3.91
CA PRO A 196 -27.24 -11.77 4.69
C PRO A 196 -25.84 -12.38 4.86
N ARG A 197 -25.76 -13.71 4.94
CA ARG A 197 -24.47 -14.43 5.03
C ARG A 197 -23.65 -14.30 3.74
N THR A 198 -24.32 -14.41 2.59
CA THR A 198 -23.66 -14.27 1.28
C THR A 198 -23.20 -12.84 1.08
N ILE A 199 -24.04 -11.85 1.40
CA ILE A 199 -23.69 -10.43 1.30
C ILE A 199 -22.44 -10.14 2.15
N ALA A 200 -22.45 -10.53 3.42
CA ALA A 200 -21.29 -10.35 4.30
C ALA A 200 -20.02 -11.03 3.76
N ALA A 201 -20.15 -12.26 3.25
CA ALA A 201 -19.01 -13.00 2.68
C ALA A 201 -18.46 -12.35 1.39
N VAL A 202 -19.33 -11.78 0.54
CA VAL A 202 -18.92 -11.01 -0.63
C VAL A 202 -18.23 -9.73 -0.20
N GLU A 203 -18.80 -8.99 0.76
CA GLU A 203 -18.22 -7.77 1.28
C GLU A 203 -16.84 -8.02 1.92
N ASP A 204 -16.66 -9.09 2.69
CA ASP A 204 -15.35 -9.51 3.22
C ASP A 204 -14.35 -9.83 2.10
N ALA A 205 -14.78 -10.61 1.09
CA ALA A 205 -13.93 -10.98 -0.03
C ALA A 205 -13.46 -9.77 -0.84
N VAL A 206 -14.32 -8.75 -1.01
CA VAL A 206 -13.97 -7.50 -1.69
C VAL A 206 -13.07 -6.62 -0.83
N LEU A 207 -13.38 -6.48 0.47
CA LEU A 207 -12.61 -5.65 1.39
C LEU A 207 -11.15 -6.12 1.52
N LEU A 208 -10.93 -7.44 1.55
CA LEU A 208 -9.60 -8.05 1.58
C LEU A 208 -8.74 -7.71 0.36
N ARG A 209 -9.36 -7.23 -0.73
CA ARG A 209 -8.73 -6.94 -2.02
C ARG A 209 -8.66 -5.45 -2.32
N GLU A 210 -9.46 -4.63 -1.63
CA GLU A 210 -9.73 -3.23 -1.99
C GLU A 210 -8.47 -2.36 -2.09
N GLU A 211 -7.53 -2.48 -1.16
CA GLU A 211 -6.29 -1.70 -1.21
C GLU A 211 -5.44 -2.04 -2.43
N TYR A 212 -5.39 -3.32 -2.81
CA TYR A 212 -4.58 -3.77 -3.95
C TYR A 212 -5.12 -3.23 -5.28
N PHE A 213 -6.38 -2.79 -5.32
CA PHE A 213 -6.96 -2.14 -6.50
C PHE A 213 -6.55 -0.67 -6.65
N GLN A 214 -5.89 -0.06 -5.65
CA GLN A 214 -5.44 1.35 -5.73
C GLN A 214 -6.58 2.31 -6.11
N GLY A 215 -7.77 2.09 -5.54
CA GLY A 215 -8.96 2.90 -5.83
C GLY A 215 -9.68 2.57 -7.14
N ALA A 216 -9.27 1.53 -7.88
CA ALA A 216 -9.93 1.13 -9.13
C ALA A 216 -11.34 0.57 -8.88
N GLY A 217 -12.36 1.43 -9.03
CA GLY A 217 -13.77 1.07 -8.81
C GLY A 217 -14.25 -0.05 -9.75
N HIS A 218 -13.79 -0.05 -10.99
CA HIS A 218 -14.13 -1.09 -11.98
C HIS A 218 -13.52 -2.47 -11.63
N LEU A 219 -12.30 -2.52 -11.08
CA LEU A 219 -11.71 -3.78 -10.58
C LEU A 219 -12.38 -4.26 -9.30
N ARG A 220 -12.76 -3.33 -8.41
CA ARG A 220 -13.57 -3.63 -7.23
C ARG A 220 -14.92 -4.24 -7.64
N TRP A 221 -15.58 -3.67 -8.65
CA TRP A 221 -16.84 -4.20 -9.20
C TRP A 221 -16.65 -5.61 -9.76
N LEU A 222 -15.58 -5.86 -10.54
CA LEU A 222 -15.26 -7.22 -11.04
C LEU A 222 -15.00 -8.20 -9.91
N ALA A 223 -14.27 -7.78 -8.88
CA ALA A 223 -13.98 -8.59 -7.71
C ALA A 223 -15.26 -8.97 -6.95
N GLU A 224 -16.22 -8.05 -6.85
CA GLU A 224 -17.54 -8.30 -6.27
C GLU A 224 -18.33 -9.32 -7.09
N GLN A 225 -18.33 -9.20 -8.42
CA GLN A 225 -19.02 -10.17 -9.28
C GLN A 225 -18.37 -11.57 -9.23
N GLN A 226 -17.04 -11.64 -9.18
CA GLN A 226 -16.29 -12.88 -8.95
C GLN A 226 -16.66 -13.49 -7.60
N ALA A 227 -16.67 -12.69 -6.53
CA ALA A 227 -17.04 -13.15 -5.20
C ALA A 227 -18.49 -13.66 -5.15
N CYS A 228 -19.44 -13.01 -5.82
CA CYS A 228 -20.81 -13.50 -5.93
C CYS A 228 -20.89 -14.88 -6.60
N ALA A 229 -20.13 -15.08 -7.69
CA ALA A 229 -20.05 -16.37 -8.38
C ALA A 229 -19.42 -17.45 -7.48
N ASP A 230 -18.35 -17.11 -6.77
CA ASP A 230 -17.69 -18.00 -5.81
C ASP A 230 -18.62 -18.38 -4.65
N GLN A 231 -19.42 -17.45 -4.13
CA GLN A 231 -20.38 -17.73 -3.05
C GLN A 231 -21.55 -18.61 -3.52
N LEU A 232 -22.03 -18.44 -4.76
CA LEU A 232 -22.99 -19.38 -5.35
C LEU A 232 -22.43 -20.80 -5.41
N GLU A 233 -21.17 -20.95 -5.82
CA GLU A 233 -20.48 -22.26 -5.85
C GLU A 233 -20.22 -22.82 -4.44
N ALA A 234 -19.83 -21.98 -3.48
CA ALA A 234 -19.62 -22.39 -2.09
C ALA A 234 -20.93 -22.87 -1.46
N TRP A 235 -22.02 -22.11 -1.65
CA TRP A 235 -23.35 -22.50 -1.20
C TRP A 235 -23.78 -23.82 -1.83
N ARG A 236 -23.59 -23.98 -3.15
CA ARG A 236 -23.88 -25.23 -3.87
C ARG A 236 -23.13 -26.42 -3.27
N ARG A 237 -21.83 -26.29 -3.01
CA ARG A 237 -21.00 -27.37 -2.41
C ARG A 237 -21.54 -27.79 -1.04
N ALA A 238 -21.84 -26.82 -0.18
CA ALA A 238 -22.40 -27.09 1.15
C ALA A 238 -23.73 -27.86 1.08
N GLN A 239 -24.61 -27.54 0.12
CA GLN A 239 -25.89 -28.23 -0.02
C GLN A 239 -25.78 -29.63 -0.66
N GLN A 240 -24.73 -29.88 -1.45
CA GLN A 240 -24.53 -31.20 -2.07
C GLN A 240 -24.15 -32.28 -1.07
N GLU A 241 -23.46 -31.94 0.01
CA GLU A 241 -23.02 -32.89 1.05
C GLU A 241 -24.21 -33.58 1.74
N THR A 242 -25.34 -32.87 1.86
CA THR A 242 -26.55 -33.34 2.55
C THR A 242 -27.71 -33.61 1.59
N GLY A 243 -27.51 -33.47 0.29
CA GLY A 243 -28.56 -33.43 -0.72
C GLY A 243 -28.95 -34.78 -1.33
N SER A 244 -30.23 -34.94 -1.69
CA SER A 244 -30.72 -36.07 -2.50
C SER A 244 -30.07 -36.09 -3.89
N GLU A 245 -30.19 -37.20 -4.62
CA GLU A 245 -29.69 -37.28 -6.01
C GLU A 245 -30.35 -36.25 -6.94
N ALA A 246 -31.66 -36.04 -6.80
CA ALA A 246 -32.38 -34.99 -7.53
C ALA A 246 -31.87 -33.59 -7.18
N THR A 247 -31.58 -33.34 -5.89
CA THR A 247 -30.95 -32.08 -5.44
C THR A 247 -29.58 -31.90 -6.07
N ARG A 248 -28.75 -32.96 -6.12
CA ARG A 248 -27.42 -32.91 -6.73
C ARG A 248 -27.49 -32.60 -8.23
N ALA A 249 -28.45 -33.18 -8.95
CA ALA A 249 -28.68 -32.90 -10.37
C ALA A 249 -29.07 -31.43 -10.61
N PHE A 250 -30.05 -30.91 -9.85
CA PHE A 250 -30.45 -29.50 -9.97
C PHE A 250 -29.32 -28.52 -9.61
N LEU A 251 -28.54 -28.83 -8.57
CA LEU A 251 -27.36 -28.04 -8.20
C LEU A 251 -26.24 -28.08 -9.26
N ALA A 252 -26.18 -29.11 -10.10
CA ALA A 252 -25.26 -29.14 -11.23
C ALA A 252 -25.66 -28.14 -12.32
N GLU A 253 -26.96 -27.92 -12.56
CA GLU A 253 -27.45 -26.89 -13.48
C GLU A 253 -27.09 -25.48 -13.02
N LEU A 254 -27.14 -25.23 -11.70
CA LEU A 254 -26.64 -24.00 -11.09
C LEU A 254 -25.14 -23.82 -11.38
N SER A 255 -24.33 -24.85 -11.15
CA SER A 255 -22.88 -24.78 -11.39
C SER A 255 -22.56 -24.48 -12.86
N GLU A 256 -23.24 -25.15 -13.78
CA GLU A 256 -23.05 -24.93 -15.20
C GLU A 256 -23.43 -23.50 -15.61
N THR A 257 -24.47 -22.95 -15.00
CA THR A 257 -24.89 -21.57 -15.25
C THR A 257 -23.90 -20.55 -14.67
N VAL A 258 -23.36 -20.79 -13.48
CA VAL A 258 -22.28 -19.96 -12.90
C VAL A 258 -21.03 -20.00 -13.78
N LYS A 259 -20.65 -21.19 -14.30
CA LYS A 259 -19.53 -21.32 -15.25
C LYS A 259 -19.80 -20.56 -16.55
N ARG A 260 -21.01 -20.65 -17.11
CA ARG A 260 -21.40 -19.86 -18.29
C ARG A 260 -21.27 -18.36 -18.02
N TYR A 261 -21.68 -17.89 -16.84
CA TYR A 261 -21.50 -16.48 -16.45
C TYR A 261 -20.01 -16.11 -16.38
N ALA A 262 -19.20 -16.88 -15.65
CA ALA A 262 -17.77 -16.62 -15.52
C ALA A 262 -17.04 -16.60 -16.87
N THR A 263 -17.28 -17.59 -17.73
CA THR A 263 -16.59 -17.75 -19.01
C THR A 263 -17.08 -16.80 -20.11
N LEU A 264 -18.38 -16.49 -20.15
CA LEU A 264 -18.95 -15.70 -21.25
C LEU A 264 -19.13 -14.21 -20.92
N VAL A 265 -19.05 -13.83 -19.64
CA VAL A 265 -19.22 -12.44 -19.19
C VAL A 265 -17.97 -11.92 -18.49
N LEU A 266 -17.47 -12.58 -17.45
CA LEU A 266 -16.35 -12.03 -16.66
C LEU A 266 -14.99 -12.22 -17.33
N GLN A 267 -14.68 -13.43 -17.79
CA GLN A 267 -13.37 -13.75 -18.39
C GLN A 267 -13.03 -12.87 -19.60
N PRO A 268 -13.95 -12.61 -20.55
CA PRO A 268 -13.66 -11.72 -21.68
C PRO A 268 -13.28 -10.31 -21.25
N VAL A 269 -13.89 -9.77 -20.19
CA VAL A 269 -13.53 -8.46 -19.64
C VAL A 269 -12.14 -8.53 -19.02
N VAL A 270 -11.85 -9.55 -18.21
CA VAL A 270 -10.53 -9.74 -17.58
C VAL A 270 -9.43 -9.86 -18.63
N ASP A 271 -9.67 -10.58 -19.72
CA ASP A 271 -8.70 -10.75 -20.81
C ASP A 271 -8.46 -9.46 -21.60
N ALA A 272 -9.46 -8.57 -21.65
CA ALA A 272 -9.38 -7.26 -22.31
C ALA A 272 -8.75 -6.15 -21.44
N LEU A 273 -8.61 -6.37 -20.14
CA LEU A 273 -7.92 -5.43 -19.25
C LEU A 273 -6.45 -5.24 -19.64
N SER A 274 -5.94 -4.02 -19.45
CA SER A 274 -4.52 -3.70 -19.65
C SER A 274 -3.60 -4.53 -18.75
N THR A 275 -2.29 -4.50 -19.05
CA THR A 275 -1.27 -5.19 -18.25
C THR A 275 -1.29 -4.73 -16.78
N CYS A 276 -1.44 -3.44 -16.50
CA CYS A 276 -1.44 -2.93 -15.12
C CYS A 276 -2.73 -3.33 -14.37
N GLU A 277 -3.90 -3.26 -15.02
CA GLU A 277 -5.17 -3.66 -14.44
C GLU A 277 -5.20 -5.16 -14.08
N ARG A 278 -4.71 -6.02 -14.98
CA ARG A 278 -4.58 -7.46 -14.70
C ARG A 278 -3.62 -7.73 -13.55
N ALA A 279 -2.48 -7.04 -13.51
CA ALA A 279 -1.53 -7.16 -12.41
C ALA A 279 -2.14 -6.78 -11.05
N LEU A 280 -2.95 -5.73 -10.98
CA LEU A 280 -3.68 -5.35 -9.77
C LEU A 280 -4.77 -6.38 -9.42
N LEU A 281 -5.52 -6.85 -10.41
CA LEU A 281 -6.59 -7.82 -10.21
C LEU A 281 -6.04 -9.17 -9.68
N ASP A 282 -4.97 -9.67 -10.28
CA ASP A 282 -4.33 -10.92 -9.89
C ASP A 282 -3.54 -10.78 -8.58
N GLY A 283 -2.82 -9.67 -8.41
CA GLY A 283 -2.09 -9.34 -7.18
C GLY A 283 -2.99 -9.17 -5.95
N SER A 284 -4.27 -8.85 -6.15
CA SER A 284 -5.24 -8.75 -5.06
C SER A 284 -5.66 -10.11 -4.47
N ARG A 285 -5.53 -11.20 -5.23
CA ARG A 285 -6.02 -12.52 -4.82
C ARG A 285 -5.11 -13.11 -3.72
N PRO A 286 -5.66 -13.73 -2.67
CA PRO A 286 -4.84 -14.40 -1.66
C PRO A 286 -3.91 -15.45 -2.29
N GLY A 287 -2.64 -15.43 -1.91
CA GLY A 287 -1.64 -16.38 -2.42
C GLY A 287 -0.23 -15.81 -2.46
N ALA A 288 0.67 -16.56 -3.12
CA ALA A 288 2.09 -16.24 -3.18
C ALA A 288 2.39 -14.84 -3.77
N HIS A 289 1.68 -14.43 -4.82
CA HIS A 289 1.89 -13.13 -5.45
C HIS A 289 1.55 -11.97 -4.51
N ARG A 290 0.39 -12.04 -3.84
CA ARG A 290 -0.02 -11.03 -2.85
C ARG A 290 0.96 -10.95 -1.69
N ASN A 291 1.40 -12.10 -1.16
CA ASN A 291 2.38 -12.14 -0.08
C ASN A 291 3.71 -11.50 -0.52
N ALA A 292 4.17 -11.77 -1.75
CA ALA A 292 5.38 -11.15 -2.28
C ALA A 292 5.24 -9.63 -2.38
N VAL A 293 4.11 -9.11 -2.85
CA VAL A 293 3.83 -7.67 -2.89
C VAL A 293 3.86 -7.06 -1.49
N ASP A 294 3.29 -7.74 -0.48
CA ASP A 294 3.30 -7.23 0.89
C ASP A 294 4.70 -7.18 1.52
N TYR A 295 5.55 -8.18 1.27
CA TYR A 295 6.95 -8.13 1.70
C TYR A 295 7.75 -7.06 0.97
N LEU A 296 7.60 -6.96 -0.36
CA LEU A 296 8.31 -5.97 -1.16
C LEU A 296 7.92 -4.53 -0.80
N ASP A 297 6.65 -4.30 -0.52
CA ASP A 297 6.16 -3.00 -0.05
C ASP A 297 6.78 -2.59 1.29
N MET A 298 6.82 -3.51 2.27
CA MET A 298 7.50 -3.25 3.55
C MET A 298 9.01 -3.06 3.38
N PHE A 299 9.60 -3.84 2.49
CA PHE A 299 11.02 -3.77 2.20
C PHE A 299 11.43 -2.44 1.56
N LEU A 300 10.64 -1.90 0.63
CA LEU A 300 10.88 -0.58 0.06
C LEU A 300 10.65 0.56 1.06
N ASP A 301 9.71 0.40 2.00
CA ASP A 301 9.53 1.35 3.11
C ASP A 301 10.76 1.46 4.01
N TRP A 302 11.52 0.37 4.11
CA TRP A 302 12.74 0.33 4.91
C TRP A 302 13.92 1.02 4.23
N GLN A 303 14.02 0.90 2.90
CA GLN A 303 15.17 1.34 2.12
C GLN A 303 15.46 2.82 2.35
N VAL A 304 16.65 3.12 2.86
CA VAL A 304 17.13 4.50 2.96
C VAL A 304 17.35 5.02 1.54
N PRO A 305 16.90 6.25 1.19
CA PRO A 305 17.16 6.83 -0.12
C PRO A 305 18.66 6.75 -0.44
N SER A 306 19.00 6.12 -1.56
CA SER A 306 20.39 5.97 -1.97
C SER A 306 20.97 7.33 -2.37
N ASP A 307 22.28 7.53 -2.15
CA ASP A 307 22.99 8.71 -2.64
C ASP A 307 22.81 8.85 -4.17
N GLU A 308 22.55 10.07 -4.66
CA GLU A 308 22.47 10.40 -6.09
C GLU A 308 23.70 9.90 -6.88
N GLY A 309 24.83 9.73 -6.19
CA GLY A 309 26.05 9.10 -6.71
C GLY A 309 25.85 7.71 -7.35
N ALA A 310 24.82 6.94 -6.96
CA ALA A 310 24.53 5.61 -7.54
C ALA A 310 23.97 5.66 -8.97
N TRP A 311 23.56 6.84 -9.46
CA TRP A 311 23.08 7.06 -10.83
C TRP A 311 24.13 7.76 -11.71
N ARG A 312 25.41 7.56 -11.41
CA ARG A 312 26.52 7.93 -12.30
C ARG A 312 26.85 6.74 -13.19
N ASP A 313 26.61 6.86 -14.50
CA ASP A 313 26.84 5.77 -15.45
C ASP A 313 28.32 5.32 -15.51
N GLU A 314 29.26 6.25 -15.29
CA GLU A 314 30.70 6.01 -15.49
C GLU A 314 31.47 5.66 -14.20
N ALA A 315 30.87 5.91 -13.03
CA ALA A 315 31.56 5.81 -11.75
C ALA A 315 30.71 5.07 -10.71
N PRO A 316 31.25 4.04 -10.05
CA PRO A 316 30.53 3.38 -8.97
C PRO A 316 30.33 4.33 -7.78
N SER A 317 29.27 4.10 -7.00
CA SER A 317 29.03 4.84 -5.76
C SER A 317 30.12 4.57 -4.72
N ALA A 318 30.28 5.47 -3.75
CA ALA A 318 31.27 5.30 -2.69
C ALA A 318 31.09 3.99 -1.90
N ASP A 319 29.83 3.57 -1.71
CA ASP A 319 29.49 2.30 -1.06
C ASP A 319 29.93 1.10 -1.91
N VAL A 320 29.63 1.10 -3.22
CA VAL A 320 30.07 0.04 -4.14
C VAL A 320 31.60 -0.04 -4.20
N VAL A 321 32.31 1.09 -4.20
CA VAL A 321 33.78 1.13 -4.16
C VAL A 321 34.31 0.47 -2.88
N ARG A 322 33.71 0.79 -1.72
CA ARG A 322 34.08 0.19 -0.43
C ARG A 322 33.84 -1.32 -0.44
N GLN A 323 32.63 -1.76 -0.79
CA GLN A 323 32.27 -3.17 -0.84
C GLN A 323 33.16 -3.96 -1.82
N ALA A 324 33.48 -3.39 -2.99
CA ALA A 324 34.36 -4.03 -3.97
C ALA A 324 35.78 -4.28 -3.40
N ARG A 325 36.31 -3.32 -2.62
CA ARG A 325 37.62 -3.47 -1.97
C ARG A 325 37.59 -4.54 -0.88
N GLU A 326 36.64 -4.44 0.05
CA GLU A 326 36.49 -5.39 1.16
C GLU A 326 36.29 -6.83 0.66
N ARG A 327 35.48 -7.01 -0.38
CA ARG A 327 35.27 -8.34 -0.97
C ARG A 327 36.49 -8.85 -1.71
N ARG A 328 37.21 -7.99 -2.45
CA ARG A 328 38.48 -8.36 -3.07
C ARG A 328 39.48 -8.85 -2.03
N ASP A 329 39.57 -8.18 -0.87
CA ASP A 329 40.46 -8.56 0.22
C ASP A 329 40.07 -9.92 0.84
N ARG A 330 38.77 -10.24 0.84
CA ARG A 330 38.22 -11.55 1.27
C ARG A 330 38.23 -12.63 0.18
N GLY A 331 38.74 -12.33 -1.02
CA GLY A 331 38.71 -13.25 -2.16
C GLY A 331 37.32 -13.51 -2.76
N GLN A 332 36.34 -12.66 -2.46
CA GLN A 332 34.99 -12.72 -3.01
C GLN A 332 34.88 -11.78 -4.23
N THR A 333 34.23 -12.26 -5.29
CA THR A 333 34.11 -11.51 -6.54
C THR A 333 32.70 -11.01 -6.83
N THR A 334 31.67 -11.59 -6.21
CA THR A 334 30.27 -11.33 -6.57
C THR A 334 29.42 -10.99 -5.36
N TRP A 335 28.43 -10.13 -5.56
CA TRP A 335 27.35 -9.89 -4.59
C TRP A 335 26.11 -9.32 -5.25
N GLN A 336 25.04 -9.23 -4.46
CA GLN A 336 23.75 -8.67 -4.85
C GLN A 336 23.44 -7.41 -4.05
N GLY A 337 22.61 -6.54 -4.62
CA GLY A 337 22.03 -5.39 -3.95
C GLY A 337 20.80 -4.87 -4.68
N ILE A 338 20.32 -3.71 -4.26
CA ILE A 338 19.20 -3.02 -4.91
C ILE A 338 19.55 -1.55 -5.08
N ARG A 339 19.19 -1.00 -6.23
CA ARG A 339 19.26 0.43 -6.53
C ARG A 339 17.84 0.96 -6.70
N GLY A 340 17.35 1.73 -5.73
CA GLY A 340 15.93 2.10 -5.67
C GLY A 340 15.06 0.85 -5.48
N SER A 341 14.39 0.41 -6.53
CA SER A 341 13.65 -0.87 -6.57
C SER A 341 14.24 -1.88 -7.58
N LEU A 342 15.34 -1.54 -8.25
CA LEU A 342 15.97 -2.37 -9.27
C LEU A 342 16.97 -3.34 -8.61
N PRO A 343 16.82 -4.66 -8.77
CA PRO A 343 17.84 -5.64 -8.38
C PRO A 343 19.14 -5.42 -9.17
N VAL A 344 20.26 -5.40 -8.46
CA VAL A 344 21.59 -5.21 -9.03
C VAL A 344 22.51 -6.34 -8.60
N TRP A 345 23.26 -6.87 -9.55
CA TRP A 345 24.34 -7.82 -9.32
C TRP A 345 25.66 -7.15 -9.64
N TYR A 346 26.66 -7.38 -8.82
CA TYR A 346 28.00 -6.84 -9.00
C TYR A 346 28.98 -7.98 -9.13
N HIS A 347 29.89 -7.89 -10.10
CA HIS A 347 30.93 -8.88 -10.31
C HIS A 347 32.29 -8.22 -10.59
N ILE A 348 33.30 -8.56 -9.79
CA ILE A 348 34.69 -8.09 -9.95
C ILE A 348 35.39 -8.97 -10.96
N VAL A 349 35.75 -8.38 -12.10
CA VAL A 349 36.55 -9.03 -13.14
C VAL A 349 38.00 -9.12 -12.69
N THR A 350 38.52 -10.35 -12.62
CA THR A 350 39.86 -10.65 -12.12
C THR A 350 40.84 -11.03 -13.25
N SER A 351 40.35 -11.58 -14.35
CA SER A 351 41.19 -12.06 -15.46
C SER A 351 40.93 -11.36 -16.80
N PRO A 352 41.90 -11.35 -17.73
CA PRO A 352 41.68 -10.86 -19.09
C PRO A 352 40.61 -11.65 -19.87
N GLN A 353 40.46 -12.94 -19.57
CA GLN A 353 39.44 -13.80 -20.20
C GLN A 353 38.03 -13.43 -19.70
N GLU A 354 37.87 -13.25 -18.38
CA GLU A 354 36.62 -12.73 -17.79
C GLU A 354 36.29 -11.34 -18.32
N LYS A 355 37.29 -10.48 -18.54
CA LYS A 355 37.09 -9.16 -19.14
C LYS A 355 36.51 -9.28 -20.55
N ALA A 356 37.04 -10.18 -21.38
CA ALA A 356 36.53 -10.40 -22.72
C ALA A 356 35.11 -10.98 -22.69
N ALA A 357 34.84 -11.96 -21.83
CA ALA A 357 33.52 -12.57 -21.65
C ALA A 357 32.49 -11.55 -21.15
N ALA A 358 32.83 -10.72 -20.16
CA ALA A 358 31.99 -9.64 -19.65
C ALA A 358 31.61 -8.62 -20.74
N LEU A 359 32.54 -8.31 -21.65
CA LEU A 359 32.30 -7.42 -22.79
C LEU A 359 31.47 -8.09 -23.90
N ALA A 360 31.45 -9.42 -23.98
CA ALA A 360 30.69 -10.18 -24.97
C ALA A 360 29.28 -10.56 -24.49
N TYR A 361 29.07 -10.71 -23.17
CA TYR A 361 27.81 -11.20 -22.59
C TYR A 361 26.60 -10.38 -23.11
N SER A 362 25.61 -11.07 -23.65
CA SER A 362 24.43 -10.47 -24.26
C SER A 362 23.39 -10.04 -23.22
N GLY A 363 23.40 -10.67 -22.04
CA GLY A 363 22.35 -10.50 -21.03
C GLY A 363 21.21 -11.52 -21.15
N LEU A 364 21.25 -12.41 -22.15
CA LEU A 364 20.29 -13.52 -22.25
C LEU A 364 20.46 -14.50 -21.08
N PRO A 365 19.39 -15.23 -20.71
CA PRO A 365 19.48 -16.21 -19.63
C PRO A 365 20.48 -17.30 -20.01
N SER A 366 21.51 -17.50 -19.18
CA SER A 366 22.51 -18.53 -19.39
C SER A 366 22.98 -19.11 -18.07
N ALA A 367 22.74 -20.41 -17.87
CA ALA A 367 23.13 -21.14 -16.67
C ALA A 367 24.66 -21.35 -16.55
N SER A 368 25.39 -21.19 -17.66
CA SER A 368 26.86 -21.22 -17.65
C SER A 368 27.47 -19.88 -17.22
N VAL A 369 26.77 -18.76 -17.45
CA VAL A 369 27.28 -17.42 -17.15
C VAL A 369 26.91 -16.97 -15.74
N VAL A 370 25.62 -16.97 -15.39
CA VAL A 370 25.15 -16.49 -14.08
C VAL A 370 24.33 -17.57 -13.39
N ARG A 371 24.66 -17.84 -12.12
CA ARG A 371 23.89 -18.76 -11.27
C ARG A 371 23.56 -18.10 -9.96
N VAL A 372 22.28 -18.14 -9.60
CA VAL A 372 21.80 -17.71 -8.30
C VAL A 372 21.99 -18.87 -7.32
N ARG A 373 22.76 -18.64 -6.25
CA ARG A 373 23.00 -19.62 -5.20
C ARG A 373 22.09 -19.31 -4.02
N THR A 374 21.04 -20.12 -3.87
CA THR A 374 20.23 -20.18 -2.66
C THR A 374 20.86 -21.22 -1.72
N GLY A 375 20.71 -21.07 -0.40
CA GLY A 375 21.27 -22.01 0.60
C GLY A 375 20.78 -23.46 0.48
N ASP A 376 19.80 -23.69 -0.40
CA ASP A 376 19.36 -24.99 -0.88
C ASP A 376 19.78 -25.05 -2.36
N ASP A 377 20.89 -25.75 -2.67
CA ASP A 377 21.40 -25.89 -4.05
C ASP A 377 20.42 -26.69 -4.96
N ASP A 378 19.30 -27.17 -4.40
CA ASP A 378 18.23 -27.92 -5.09
C ASP A 378 17.15 -27.03 -5.75
N VAL A 379 17.15 -25.70 -5.54
CA VAL A 379 16.08 -24.80 -6.06
C VAL A 379 16.12 -24.65 -7.59
N THR A 380 17.28 -24.88 -8.21
CA THR A 380 17.49 -24.79 -9.66
C THR A 380 17.60 -26.15 -10.35
N VAL A 381 17.33 -27.27 -9.66
CA VAL A 381 17.29 -28.57 -10.36
C VAL A 381 16.07 -28.54 -11.30
N PRO A 382 16.26 -28.56 -12.63
CA PRO A 382 15.15 -28.80 -13.54
C PRO A 382 14.58 -30.13 -13.10
N GLY A 383 13.30 -30.17 -12.71
CA GLY A 383 12.64 -31.44 -12.44
C GLY A 383 12.87 -32.31 -13.65
N LEU A 384 13.65 -33.38 -13.52
CA LEU A 384 14.03 -34.30 -14.58
C LEU A 384 12.79 -34.67 -15.39
N SER A 385 12.54 -33.93 -16.46
CA SER A 385 11.57 -34.34 -17.44
C SER A 385 12.20 -35.57 -18.08
N LEU A 386 11.47 -36.69 -18.11
CA LEU A 386 11.91 -37.98 -18.68
C LEU A 386 12.36 -37.90 -20.16
N PHE A 387 12.36 -36.70 -20.75
CA PHE A 387 12.65 -36.39 -22.14
C PHE A 387 13.68 -35.24 -22.32
N GLU A 388 14.22 -34.65 -21.26
CA GLU A 388 15.31 -33.66 -21.37
C GLU A 388 16.59 -34.35 -21.85
N GLY A 389 17.08 -33.93 -23.02
CA GLY A 389 18.23 -34.52 -23.72
C GLY A 389 17.89 -35.35 -24.97
N LEU A 390 16.61 -35.61 -25.28
CA LEU A 390 16.20 -36.26 -26.55
C LEU A 390 15.84 -35.26 -27.66
N PHE A 391 15.51 -34.01 -27.29
CA PHE A 391 15.11 -32.94 -28.22
C PHE A 391 15.68 -31.55 -27.89
N ASP A 392 16.61 -31.44 -26.93
CA ASP A 392 17.38 -30.20 -26.77
C ASP A 392 18.34 -30.11 -27.95
N GLU A 393 17.93 -29.38 -28.99
CA GLU A 393 18.90 -28.73 -29.86
C GLU A 393 19.83 -27.95 -28.93
N ALA A 394 21.09 -28.37 -28.85
CA ALA A 394 22.11 -27.63 -28.11
C ALA A 394 21.99 -26.15 -28.50
N ASP A 395 21.72 -25.29 -27.52
CA ASP A 395 21.58 -23.86 -27.76
C ASP A 395 22.95 -23.31 -28.20
N GLU A 396 23.23 -23.36 -29.51
CA GLU A 396 24.45 -22.87 -30.15
C GLU A 396 24.66 -21.35 -29.92
N SER A 397 23.73 -20.68 -29.21
CA SER A 397 23.75 -19.27 -28.85
C SER A 397 24.14 -18.97 -27.39
N ALA A 398 24.47 -19.98 -26.58
CA ALA A 398 24.83 -19.78 -25.17
C ALA A 398 26.10 -18.93 -25.03
N ASP A 399 25.96 -17.74 -24.43
CA ASP A 399 27.09 -16.88 -24.07
C ASP A 399 28.11 -17.67 -23.23
N TRP A 400 29.38 -17.53 -23.59
CA TRP A 400 30.48 -18.20 -22.88
C TRP A 400 31.05 -17.32 -21.77
N TYR A 401 31.28 -17.91 -20.59
CA TYR A 401 32.01 -17.31 -19.49
C TYR A 401 33.02 -18.31 -18.92
N PRO A 402 34.22 -17.89 -18.46
CA PRO A 402 35.18 -18.80 -17.84
C PRO A 402 34.62 -19.53 -16.62
N ASP A 403 34.93 -20.82 -16.50
CA ASP A 403 34.53 -21.62 -15.33
C ASP A 403 35.13 -21.04 -14.02
N PRO A 404 34.35 -21.00 -12.93
CA PRO A 404 33.02 -21.58 -12.80
C PRO A 404 31.88 -20.72 -13.38
N GLY A 405 32.07 -19.45 -13.73
CA GLY A 405 30.98 -18.51 -14.02
C GLY A 405 30.79 -17.49 -12.89
N ILE A 406 29.63 -16.83 -12.87
CA ILE A 406 29.26 -15.84 -11.86
C ILE A 406 28.22 -16.44 -10.92
N ASP A 407 28.64 -16.83 -9.71
CA ASP A 407 27.74 -17.27 -8.65
C ASP A 407 27.29 -16.07 -7.79
N VAL A 408 25.99 -15.82 -7.72
CA VAL A 408 25.38 -14.74 -6.94
C VAL A 408 24.70 -15.32 -5.69
N PRO A 409 25.26 -15.12 -4.49
CA PRO A 409 24.73 -15.73 -3.26
C PRO A 409 23.51 -14.97 -2.71
N TYR A 410 22.53 -15.73 -2.23
CA TYR A 410 21.37 -15.27 -1.47
C TYR A 410 21.21 -16.13 -0.20
N GLY A 411 21.37 -15.52 0.96
CA GLY A 411 21.28 -16.18 2.26
C GLY A 411 19.84 -16.39 2.73
N ALA A 412 19.53 -17.58 3.26
CA ALA A 412 18.21 -17.89 3.84
C ALA A 412 17.94 -17.13 5.16
N ASP A 413 19.00 -16.70 5.84
CA ASP A 413 18.92 -15.99 7.12
C ASP A 413 18.95 -14.45 6.97
N SER A 414 19.09 -13.94 5.74
CA SER A 414 19.15 -12.51 5.44
C SER A 414 17.81 -12.04 4.88
N ALA A 415 17.08 -11.23 5.64
CA ALA A 415 15.80 -10.70 5.20
C ALA A 415 15.97 -9.82 3.94
N PHE A 416 17.08 -9.09 3.87
CA PHE A 416 17.45 -8.29 2.71
C PHE A 416 17.65 -9.15 1.46
N ASP A 417 18.40 -10.25 1.56
CA ASP A 417 18.66 -11.14 0.42
C ASP A 417 17.36 -11.73 -0.11
N LEU A 418 16.51 -12.24 0.78
CA LEU A 418 15.22 -12.83 0.40
C LEU A 418 14.31 -11.81 -0.29
N CYS A 419 14.23 -10.58 0.21
CA CYS A 419 13.46 -9.51 -0.43
C CYS A 419 14.05 -9.09 -1.78
N ALA A 420 15.38 -9.02 -1.91
CA ALA A 420 16.04 -8.74 -3.18
C ALA A 420 15.81 -9.85 -4.22
N LEU A 421 15.77 -11.11 -3.77
CA LEU A 421 15.43 -12.25 -4.61
C LEU A 421 13.96 -12.22 -5.05
N LEU A 422 13.04 -11.79 -4.17
CA LEU A 422 11.64 -11.56 -4.55
C LEU A 422 11.51 -10.45 -5.58
N ALA A 423 12.23 -9.33 -5.42
CA ALA A 423 12.21 -8.22 -6.37
C ALA A 423 12.72 -8.68 -7.75
N LEU A 424 13.78 -9.49 -7.76
CA LEU A 424 14.31 -10.13 -8.96
C LEU A 424 13.28 -11.04 -9.62
N ALA A 425 12.66 -11.93 -8.85
CA ALA A 425 11.66 -12.88 -9.35
C ALA A 425 10.41 -12.17 -9.90
N GLN A 426 10.04 -11.02 -9.33
CA GLN A 426 8.91 -10.23 -9.80
C GLN A 426 9.25 -9.43 -11.08
N LEU A 427 10.48 -8.92 -11.20
CA LEU A 427 10.94 -8.15 -12.35
C LEU A 427 11.37 -9.02 -13.54
N GLY A 428 11.93 -10.20 -13.28
CA GLY A 428 12.41 -11.14 -14.29
C GLY A 428 13.84 -10.88 -14.79
N HIS A 429 14.53 -9.86 -14.29
CA HIS A 429 15.91 -9.55 -14.63
C HIS A 429 16.59 -8.70 -13.56
N ALA A 430 17.93 -8.70 -13.57
CA ALA A 430 18.77 -7.82 -12.76
C ALA A 430 19.63 -6.93 -13.65
N ARG A 431 20.13 -5.83 -13.08
CA ARG A 431 21.25 -5.08 -13.67
C ARG A 431 22.56 -5.71 -13.21
N LEU A 432 23.32 -6.30 -14.12
CA LEU A 432 24.65 -6.85 -13.83
C LEU A 432 25.73 -5.81 -14.15
N GLU A 433 26.48 -5.39 -13.14
CA GLU A 433 27.61 -4.47 -13.26
C GLU A 433 28.94 -5.21 -13.10
N PHE A 434 29.74 -5.17 -14.17
CA PHE A 434 31.11 -5.67 -14.15
C PHE A 434 32.05 -4.58 -13.66
N LEU A 435 32.82 -4.88 -12.62
CA LEU A 435 33.72 -3.96 -11.95
C LEU A 435 35.18 -4.36 -12.19
N MET A 436 36.05 -3.37 -12.31
CA MET A 436 37.50 -3.56 -12.36
C MET A 436 38.14 -2.80 -11.21
N VAL A 437 38.90 -3.51 -10.36
CA VAL A 437 39.67 -2.90 -9.28
C VAL A 437 41.12 -2.76 -9.74
N HIS A 438 41.56 -1.52 -9.93
CA HIS A 438 42.91 -1.20 -10.35
C HIS A 438 43.93 -1.41 -9.22
N SER A 439 45.22 -1.37 -9.55
CA SER A 439 46.31 -1.53 -8.59
C SER A 439 46.44 -0.35 -7.62
N ASP A 440 45.94 0.82 -7.98
CA ASP A 440 45.84 2.01 -7.12
C ASP A 440 44.61 1.95 -6.16
N GLY A 441 43.86 0.86 -6.19
CA GLY A 441 42.63 0.67 -5.42
C GLY A 441 41.43 1.41 -5.99
N SER A 442 41.54 2.13 -7.10
CA SER A 442 40.38 2.73 -7.77
C SER A 442 39.51 1.64 -8.41
N VAL A 443 38.18 1.84 -8.36
CA VAL A 443 37.20 0.90 -8.92
C VAL A 443 36.50 1.61 -10.08
N ARG A 444 36.39 0.94 -11.22
CA ARG A 444 35.67 1.42 -12.40
C ARG A 444 34.62 0.41 -12.85
N ILE A 445 33.50 0.91 -13.38
CA ILE A 445 32.50 0.09 -14.05
C ILE A 445 33.04 -0.22 -15.45
N LEU A 446 33.27 -1.50 -15.75
CA LEU A 446 33.67 -1.98 -17.07
C LEU A 446 32.49 -1.95 -18.04
N ARG A 447 31.35 -2.46 -17.59
CA ARG A 447 30.11 -2.56 -18.35
C ARG A 447 28.95 -2.82 -17.41
N ALA A 448 27.77 -2.32 -17.75
CA ALA A 448 26.51 -2.72 -17.15
C ALA A 448 25.61 -3.33 -18.21
N VAL A 449 24.92 -4.42 -17.88
CA VAL A 449 24.03 -5.15 -18.79
C VAL A 449 22.77 -5.60 -18.06
N ARG A 450 21.66 -5.70 -18.77
CA ARG A 450 20.42 -6.30 -18.25
C ARG A 450 20.54 -7.82 -18.36
N ALA A 451 20.72 -8.50 -17.24
CA ALA A 451 20.80 -9.96 -17.17
C ALA A 451 19.40 -10.55 -16.91
N GLN A 452 18.87 -11.28 -17.88
CA GLN A 452 17.55 -11.89 -17.81
C GLN A 452 17.56 -13.19 -17.02
N VAL A 453 16.47 -13.46 -16.30
CA VAL A 453 16.23 -14.69 -15.55
C VAL A 453 15.16 -15.50 -16.28
N ARG A 454 15.33 -16.83 -16.36
CA ARG A 454 14.31 -17.71 -16.96
C ARG A 454 13.02 -17.64 -16.14
N GLU A 455 11.87 -17.75 -16.79
CA GLU A 455 10.58 -17.65 -16.11
C GLU A 455 10.41 -18.74 -15.03
N ASP A 456 10.89 -19.96 -15.29
CA ASP A 456 10.82 -21.07 -14.34
C ASP A 456 11.73 -20.84 -13.12
N ASP A 457 12.92 -20.28 -13.34
CA ASP A 457 13.83 -19.90 -12.26
C ASP A 457 13.20 -18.80 -11.39
N ALA A 458 12.62 -17.77 -12.01
CA ALA A 458 11.91 -16.71 -11.28
C ALA A 458 10.76 -17.27 -10.42
N LYS A 459 9.98 -18.24 -10.94
CA LYS A 459 8.95 -18.95 -10.17
C LYS A 459 9.54 -19.74 -9.01
N ALA A 460 10.68 -20.42 -9.21
CA ALA A 460 11.37 -21.17 -8.16
C ALA A 460 11.91 -20.24 -7.06
N TYR A 461 12.59 -19.15 -7.44
CA TYR A 461 13.13 -18.14 -6.54
C TYR A 461 12.04 -17.50 -5.67
N ARG A 462 10.90 -17.13 -6.27
CA ARG A 462 9.77 -16.60 -5.51
C ARG A 462 9.22 -17.60 -4.49
N ARG A 463 9.04 -18.86 -4.87
CA ARG A 463 8.55 -19.90 -3.96
C ARG A 463 9.49 -20.09 -2.77
N TRP A 464 10.79 -20.22 -3.06
CA TRP A 464 11.80 -20.40 -2.02
C TRP A 464 11.90 -19.17 -1.11
N ALA A 465 12.01 -17.97 -1.68
CA ALA A 465 12.13 -16.74 -0.90
C ALA A 465 10.91 -16.49 -0.01
N LEU A 466 9.69 -16.76 -0.49
CA LEU A 466 8.49 -16.65 0.33
C LEU A 466 8.45 -17.68 1.45
N ALA A 467 8.90 -18.91 1.21
CA ALA A 467 8.96 -19.94 2.25
C ALA A 467 9.96 -19.54 3.35
N ALA A 468 11.17 -19.12 2.96
CA ALA A 468 12.18 -18.65 3.90
C ALA A 468 11.73 -17.39 4.67
N LEU A 469 11.09 -16.43 4.01
CA LEU A 469 10.54 -15.23 4.66
C LEU A 469 9.39 -15.57 5.62
N ALA A 470 8.54 -16.52 5.28
CA ALA A 470 7.45 -16.94 6.16
C ALA A 470 7.96 -17.58 7.47
N GLU A 471 9.12 -18.25 7.43
CA GLU A 471 9.78 -18.78 8.63
C GLU A 471 10.49 -17.67 9.43
N LEU A 472 11.19 -16.74 8.74
CA LEU A 472 11.96 -15.66 9.38
C LEU A 472 11.06 -14.56 9.96
N ALA A 473 10.05 -14.17 9.18
CA ALA A 473 9.15 -13.05 9.41
C ALA A 473 7.71 -13.43 9.02
N PRO A 474 7.00 -14.27 9.81
CA PRO A 474 5.68 -14.80 9.44
C PRO A 474 4.66 -13.73 9.02
N ASP A 475 4.80 -12.52 9.53
CA ASP A 475 4.11 -11.33 9.05
C ASP A 475 5.09 -10.37 8.38
N PRO A 476 4.81 -9.87 7.16
CA PRO A 476 5.55 -8.76 6.54
C PRO A 476 5.82 -7.58 7.47
N GLU A 477 4.95 -7.28 8.43
CA GLU A 477 5.19 -6.19 9.40
C GLU A 477 6.36 -6.43 10.34
N ASP A 478 6.69 -7.70 10.60
CA ASP A 478 7.80 -8.07 11.47
C ASP A 478 9.15 -7.97 10.70
N LEU A 479 9.11 -7.75 9.37
CA LEU A 479 10.28 -7.60 8.50
C LEU A 479 11.17 -6.41 8.88
N ALA A 480 10.55 -5.29 9.27
CA ALA A 480 11.30 -4.08 9.60
C ALA A 480 12.29 -4.34 10.75
N ASP A 481 11.84 -4.93 11.87
CA ASP A 481 12.73 -5.19 12.99
C ASP A 481 13.89 -6.17 12.64
N LEU A 482 13.71 -7.03 11.64
CA LEU A 482 14.74 -7.94 11.14
C LEU A 482 15.76 -7.24 10.25
N LEU A 483 15.30 -6.42 9.29
CA LEU A 483 16.18 -5.61 8.44
C LEU A 483 17.09 -4.68 9.29
N ALA A 484 16.64 -4.25 10.48
CA ALA A 484 17.46 -3.49 11.44
C ALA A 484 18.66 -4.27 11.95
N ARG A 485 18.41 -5.53 12.30
CA ARG A 485 19.41 -6.40 12.91
C ARG A 485 20.44 -6.84 11.86
N ASP A 486 20.01 -7.02 10.61
CA ASP A 486 20.89 -7.39 9.51
C ASP A 486 21.89 -6.25 9.19
N GLU A 487 21.47 -4.97 9.25
CA GLU A 487 22.39 -3.82 9.14
C GLU A 487 23.45 -3.82 10.26
N GLU A 488 23.06 -4.09 11.52
CA GLU A 488 23.96 -4.08 12.67
C GLU A 488 24.98 -5.25 12.63
N LYS A 489 24.56 -6.44 12.18
CA LYS A 489 25.45 -7.61 12.00
C LYS A 489 26.49 -7.43 10.89
N GLY A 490 26.22 -6.55 9.91
CA GLY A 490 27.18 -6.24 8.84
C GLY A 490 28.39 -5.41 9.29
N THR A 491 28.36 -4.83 10.50
CA THR A 491 29.34 -3.84 10.94
C THR A 491 30.44 -4.30 11.92
N ASP A 492 30.41 -5.51 12.49
CA ASP A 492 31.51 -6.12 13.28
C ASP A 492 31.29 -7.66 13.35
N GLU A 493 32.23 -8.58 13.05
CA GLU A 493 33.39 -8.99 13.86
C GLU A 493 34.53 -9.62 13.01
N PRO A 494 35.82 -9.42 13.36
CA PRO A 494 36.88 -10.39 13.11
C PRO A 494 36.93 -11.45 14.24
N ASP A 495 37.12 -12.70 13.83
CA ASP A 495 37.26 -13.91 14.65
C ASP A 495 38.36 -13.76 15.73
N GLU A 496 37.98 -13.71 17.01
CA GLU A 496 38.92 -13.74 18.14
C GLU A 496 38.70 -14.97 19.03
N THR A 497 39.30 -16.08 18.61
CA THR A 497 39.63 -17.18 19.52
C THR A 497 40.97 -16.90 20.20
N THR A 498 40.94 -16.62 21.52
CA THR A 498 41.93 -16.98 22.58
C THR A 498 42.13 -15.87 23.65
N ARG A 499 41.35 -15.98 24.76
CA ARG A 499 41.55 -15.70 26.23
C ARG A 499 42.80 -14.92 26.75
N PRO A 500 42.86 -14.39 28.02
CA PRO A 500 41.89 -14.38 29.14
C PRO A 500 41.73 -13.06 29.97
N ASN A 501 40.64 -13.02 30.76
CA ASN A 501 40.30 -12.23 31.97
C ASN A 501 41.34 -11.29 32.65
N GLY A 502 40.90 -10.04 32.92
CA GLY A 502 41.44 -9.08 33.89
C GLY A 502 40.54 -7.84 34.06
N PRO A 503 40.52 -7.11 35.19
CA PRO A 503 39.27 -6.74 35.87
C PRO A 503 38.65 -5.37 35.54
N LYS A 504 37.34 -5.28 35.83
CA LYS A 504 36.44 -4.12 35.78
C LYS A 504 37.05 -2.83 36.33
N GLY A 505 37.17 -1.82 35.47
CA GLY A 505 37.45 -0.43 35.79
C GLY A 505 36.26 0.47 35.41
N THR A 506 35.73 1.15 36.42
CA THR A 506 34.69 2.17 36.45
C THR A 506 34.84 3.24 35.35
N GLY A 507 33.83 3.39 34.48
CA GLY A 507 33.73 4.50 33.53
C GLY A 507 33.13 5.76 34.18
N PRO A 508 33.63 6.97 33.86
CA PRO A 508 33.08 8.20 34.38
C PRO A 508 31.86 8.66 33.56
N GLN A 509 31.00 9.36 34.30
CA GLN A 509 29.69 9.88 33.96
C GLN A 509 29.66 10.77 32.71
N GLY A 510 28.51 10.69 32.01
CA GLY A 510 28.08 11.64 31.01
C GLY A 510 27.88 13.05 31.56
N SER A 511 27.88 14.00 30.64
CA SER A 511 27.73 15.44 30.89
C SER A 511 26.96 16.05 29.71
N PRO A 512 26.25 17.18 29.91
CA PRO A 512 24.81 17.12 30.13
C PRO A 512 24.02 17.93 29.09
N ILE A 513 22.72 17.64 29.05
CA ILE A 513 21.67 18.39 28.37
C ILE A 513 21.64 19.83 28.93
N PRO A 514 21.56 20.88 28.09
CA PRO A 514 21.43 22.25 28.59
C PRO A 514 20.00 22.49 29.11
N ASP A 515 19.95 22.75 30.41
CA ASP A 515 18.83 23.27 31.18
C ASP A 515 18.52 24.71 30.73
N GLN A 516 17.35 24.92 30.12
CA GLN A 516 16.78 26.26 29.98
C GLN A 516 15.66 26.43 30.99
N GLY A 517 16.05 26.94 32.15
CA GLY A 517 15.15 27.54 33.13
C GLY A 517 14.51 28.80 32.57
N GLY A 518 13.18 28.76 32.47
CA GLY A 518 12.33 29.91 32.24
C GLY A 518 10.93 29.59 32.75
N THR A 519 10.67 29.84 34.03
CA THR A 519 9.30 29.80 34.55
C THR A 519 8.56 31.04 34.04
N PRO A 520 7.50 30.84 33.24
CA PRO A 520 6.29 31.57 33.56
C PRO A 520 5.12 30.59 33.70
N SER A 521 4.44 30.72 34.83
CA SER A 521 2.99 30.52 34.91
C SER A 521 2.42 29.12 35.21
N ALA A 522 2.76 28.59 36.38
CA ALA A 522 2.00 27.51 37.03
C ALA A 522 0.57 27.90 37.47
N ARG A 523 0.16 29.18 37.31
CA ARG A 523 -1.22 29.65 37.59
C ARG A 523 -2.10 29.84 36.34
N ARG A 524 -1.58 29.73 35.11
CA ARG A 524 -2.38 29.90 33.87
C ARG A 524 -2.82 28.59 33.20
N THR A 525 -2.28 27.44 33.62
CA THR A 525 -2.66 26.12 33.07
C THR A 525 -4.02 25.63 33.56
N ALA A 526 -4.52 26.14 34.69
CA ALA A 526 -5.77 25.69 35.30
C ALA A 526 -7.05 26.09 34.53
N HIS A 527 -6.97 27.03 33.59
CA HIS A 527 -8.10 27.49 32.76
C HIS A 527 -8.08 26.90 31.33
N ARG A 528 -7.14 26.00 31.05
CA ARG A 528 -6.81 25.54 29.68
C ARG A 528 -7.07 24.03 29.46
N ALA A 529 -7.12 23.23 30.53
CA ALA A 529 -7.53 21.82 30.49
C ALA A 529 -9.01 21.67 30.90
N LEU A 530 -9.65 20.53 30.61
CA LEU A 530 -10.96 20.22 31.19
C LEU A 530 -10.88 20.45 32.72
N PRO A 531 -11.84 21.16 33.34
CA PRO A 531 -11.79 21.51 34.76
C PRO A 531 -11.52 20.26 35.59
N PRO A 532 -10.65 20.30 36.61
CA PRO A 532 -10.30 19.12 37.39
C PRO A 532 -11.52 18.43 38.01
N GLU A 533 -12.59 19.18 38.31
CA GLU A 533 -13.89 18.65 38.73
C GLU A 533 -14.65 17.92 37.62
N LEU A 534 -14.63 18.45 36.40
CA LEU A 534 -15.23 17.79 35.23
C LEU A 534 -14.45 16.53 34.86
N LEU A 535 -13.12 16.58 34.85
CA LEU A 535 -12.27 15.40 34.67
C LEU A 535 -12.46 14.36 35.75
N ARG A 536 -12.61 14.78 37.01
CA ARG A 536 -12.92 13.87 38.12
C ARG A 536 -14.29 13.23 37.93
N LYS A 537 -15.28 13.99 37.46
CA LYS A 537 -16.63 13.49 37.16
C LYS A 537 -16.63 12.53 35.97
N VAL A 538 -15.94 12.88 34.89
CA VAL A 538 -15.73 12.01 33.71
C VAL A 538 -15.00 10.73 34.13
N ARG A 539 -13.86 10.82 34.82
CA ARG A 539 -13.13 9.64 35.33
C ARG A 539 -13.97 8.80 36.29
N ALA A 540 -14.81 9.42 37.12
CA ALA A 540 -15.71 8.69 38.02
C ALA A 540 -16.82 7.96 37.25
N LEU A 541 -17.36 8.57 36.20
CA LEU A 541 -18.32 7.95 35.30
C LEU A 541 -17.67 6.78 34.53
N LEU A 542 -16.45 6.97 34.02
CA LEU A 542 -15.69 5.92 33.34
C LEU A 542 -15.36 4.75 34.27
N ARG A 543 -14.89 5.00 35.50
CA ARG A 543 -14.66 3.94 36.49
C ARG A 543 -15.91 3.15 36.85
N LYS A 544 -17.06 3.80 36.90
CA LYS A 544 -18.34 3.11 37.14
C LYS A 544 -18.78 2.27 35.95
N ALA A 545 -18.38 2.67 34.75
CA ALA A 545 -18.64 1.90 33.55
C ALA A 545 -17.68 0.70 33.39
N GLU A 546 -16.46 0.80 33.93
CA GLU A 546 -15.45 -0.27 33.94
C GLU A 546 -15.59 -1.24 35.12
N ASP A 547 -16.54 -1.02 36.04
CA ASP A 547 -16.77 -1.89 37.20
C ASP A 547 -17.41 -3.22 36.76
N GLN A 548 -16.82 -4.35 37.16
CA GLN A 548 -17.34 -5.70 36.87
C GLN A 548 -18.73 -5.94 37.47
N ALA A 549 -19.14 -5.16 38.46
CA ALA A 549 -20.46 -5.23 39.08
C ALA A 549 -21.53 -4.39 38.35
N ALA A 550 -21.14 -3.52 37.41
CA ALA A 550 -22.10 -2.71 36.65
C ALA A 550 -22.81 -3.59 35.62
N THR A 551 -24.14 -3.45 35.53
CA THR A 551 -24.88 -4.05 34.42
C THR A 551 -24.49 -3.38 33.10
N GLU A 552 -24.63 -4.09 31.98
CA GLU A 552 -24.33 -3.49 30.68
C GLU A 552 -25.11 -2.19 30.43
N GLU A 553 -26.35 -2.07 30.92
CA GLU A 553 -27.18 -0.87 30.78
C GLU A 553 -26.67 0.30 31.63
N GLU A 554 -26.18 0.03 32.84
CA GLU A 554 -25.62 1.05 33.74
C GLU A 554 -24.25 1.54 33.26
N ALA A 555 -23.39 0.62 32.81
CA ALA A 555 -22.11 0.96 32.19
C ALA A 555 -22.33 1.87 30.97
N ARG A 556 -23.28 1.49 30.11
CA ARG A 556 -23.76 2.29 28.96
C ARG A 556 -24.21 3.69 29.37
N ALA A 557 -24.99 3.83 30.44
CA ALA A 557 -25.48 5.13 30.90
C ALA A 557 -24.37 6.03 31.46
N PHE A 558 -23.38 5.48 32.15
CA PHE A 558 -22.29 6.27 32.74
C PHE A 558 -21.32 6.81 31.69
N LEU A 559 -20.90 5.97 30.74
CA LEU A 559 -20.08 6.39 29.61
C LEU A 559 -20.87 7.36 28.72
N ALA A 560 -22.18 7.12 28.47
CA ALA A 560 -23.07 8.05 27.77
C ALA A 560 -23.01 9.46 28.33
N LYS A 561 -23.04 9.56 29.67
CA LYS A 561 -22.96 10.85 30.32
C LYS A 561 -21.56 11.48 30.24
N ALA A 562 -20.51 10.67 30.16
CA ALA A 562 -19.13 11.15 30.10
C ALA A 562 -18.81 11.82 28.75
N THR A 563 -19.14 11.21 27.61
CA THR A 563 -18.83 11.79 26.29
C THR A 563 -19.76 12.95 25.93
N GLU A 564 -21.04 12.89 26.29
CA GLU A 564 -21.96 14.05 26.18
C GLU A 564 -21.38 15.27 26.92
N LEU A 565 -20.89 15.07 28.16
CA LEU A 565 -20.28 16.14 28.95
C LEU A 565 -18.98 16.66 28.31
N MET A 566 -18.15 15.80 27.73
CA MET A 566 -16.91 16.22 27.05
C MET A 566 -17.20 16.99 25.75
N ALA A 567 -18.15 16.52 24.93
CA ALA A 567 -18.53 17.18 23.67
C ALA A 567 -19.15 18.56 23.92
N LYS A 568 -20.12 18.63 24.86
CA LYS A 568 -20.77 19.89 25.24
C LYS A 568 -19.76 20.90 25.80
N TYR A 569 -18.92 20.46 26.72
CA TYR A 569 -17.91 21.34 27.32
C TYR A 569 -16.87 21.83 26.30
N GLY A 570 -16.44 20.96 25.37
CA GLY A 570 -15.51 21.36 24.31
C GLY A 570 -16.05 22.49 23.43
N ILE A 571 -17.34 22.43 23.07
CA ILE A 571 -17.99 23.48 22.27
C ILE A 571 -18.20 24.75 23.09
N GLU A 572 -18.70 24.64 24.33
CA GLU A 572 -18.87 25.79 25.24
C GLU A 572 -17.55 26.52 25.49
N GLN A 573 -16.47 25.77 25.70
CA GLN A 573 -15.13 26.33 25.90
C GLN A 573 -14.59 27.01 24.63
N ALA A 574 -14.80 26.41 23.45
CA ALA A 574 -14.40 27.03 22.19
C ALA A 574 -15.12 28.37 21.95
N MET A 575 -16.39 28.46 22.33
CA MET A 575 -17.19 29.69 22.26
C MET A 575 -16.74 30.75 23.29
N LEU A 576 -16.36 30.34 24.51
CA LEU A 576 -15.84 31.24 25.54
C LEU A 576 -14.45 31.79 25.19
N GLU A 577 -13.58 30.96 24.60
CA GLU A 577 -12.21 31.34 24.22
C GLU A 577 -12.16 32.33 23.03
N ASP A 578 -13.17 32.34 22.16
CA ASP A 578 -13.33 33.34 21.10
C ASP A 578 -13.59 34.74 21.67
N LEU A 579 -14.24 34.85 22.83
CA LEU A 579 -14.60 36.12 23.47
C LEU A 579 -13.44 36.76 24.25
N ASP A 580 -12.56 35.97 24.89
CA ASP A 580 -11.59 36.44 25.89
C ASP A 580 -10.09 36.38 25.47
N ARG A 581 -9.82 36.27 24.15
CA ARG A 581 -8.52 36.04 23.46
C ARG A 581 -8.22 34.54 23.28
N PRO A 582 -8.10 34.06 22.03
CA PRO A 582 -7.95 32.63 21.75
C PRO A 582 -6.63 32.09 22.33
N ALA A 583 -6.72 31.04 23.14
CA ALA A 583 -5.55 30.22 23.45
C ALA A 583 -5.06 29.56 22.16
N GLY A 584 -3.76 29.61 21.87
CA GLY A 584 -3.21 28.91 20.70
C GLY A 584 -3.31 27.38 20.83
N PRO A 585 -3.20 26.65 19.70
CA PRO A 585 -3.15 25.19 19.69
C PRO A 585 -1.90 24.71 20.45
N VAL A 586 -1.97 23.47 20.91
CA VAL A 586 -0.88 22.75 21.57
C VAL A 586 -0.61 21.45 20.82
N ASP A 587 0.57 20.89 21.04
CA ASP A 587 0.97 19.61 20.51
C ASP A 587 1.42 18.66 21.62
N LYS A 588 1.16 17.36 21.42
CA LYS A 588 1.46 16.31 22.41
C LYS A 588 1.81 15.00 21.73
N VAL A 589 2.93 14.39 22.15
CA VAL A 589 3.32 13.05 21.70
C VAL A 589 2.77 12.00 22.67
N VAL A 590 2.02 11.05 22.13
CA VAL A 590 1.47 9.91 22.87
C VAL A 590 2.18 8.63 22.42
N GLU A 591 2.70 7.86 23.39
CA GLU A 591 3.33 6.56 23.14
C GLU A 591 2.31 5.42 23.29
N VAL A 592 2.30 4.53 22.31
CA VAL A 592 1.39 3.41 22.16
C VAL A 592 2.20 2.12 22.10
N HIS A 593 2.10 1.34 23.17
CA HIS A 593 2.88 0.11 23.34
C HIS A 593 2.11 -1.15 22.88
N PRO A 594 2.84 -2.24 22.56
CA PRO A 594 2.24 -3.54 22.23
C PRO A 594 1.26 -4.07 23.31
N PRO A 595 0.34 -4.99 22.94
CA PRO A 595 0.16 -5.62 21.63
C PRO A 595 -0.57 -4.69 20.63
N TYR A 596 -0.54 -5.01 19.32
CA TYR A 596 -1.30 -4.28 18.27
C TYR A 596 -1.07 -2.76 18.23
N ALA A 597 0.19 -2.32 18.41
CA ALA A 597 0.52 -0.90 18.50
C ALA A 597 0.04 -0.10 17.27
N ARG A 598 0.06 -0.68 16.06
CA ARG A 598 -0.42 -0.01 14.85
C ARG A 598 -1.93 0.24 14.88
N GLU A 599 -2.71 -0.78 15.24
CA GLU A 599 -4.17 -0.66 15.36
C GLU A 599 -4.55 0.32 16.48
N MET A 600 -3.80 0.32 17.60
CA MET A 600 -3.98 1.31 18.66
C MET A 600 -3.61 2.74 18.24
N ARG A 601 -2.50 2.94 17.51
CA ARG A 601 -2.14 4.23 16.93
C ARG A 601 -3.26 4.76 16.04
N ARG A 602 -3.83 3.87 15.20
CA ARG A 602 -4.96 4.18 14.33
C ARG A 602 -6.21 4.58 15.11
N LEU A 603 -6.57 3.81 16.15
CA LEU A 603 -7.69 4.14 17.03
C LEU A 603 -7.52 5.56 17.62
N LEU A 604 -6.33 5.87 18.14
CA LEU A 604 -6.04 7.19 18.70
C LEU A 604 -6.15 8.30 17.66
N SER A 605 -5.51 8.12 16.50
CA SER A 605 -5.54 9.10 15.40
C SER A 605 -6.94 9.40 14.91
N TRP A 606 -7.78 8.36 14.76
CA TRP A 606 -9.14 8.49 14.25
C TRP A 606 -10.07 9.13 15.28
N ILE A 607 -9.92 8.79 16.56
CA ILE A 607 -10.59 9.50 17.66
C ILE A 607 -10.17 10.97 17.69
N ALA A 608 -8.87 11.25 17.57
CA ALA A 608 -8.34 12.62 17.57
C ALA A 608 -8.94 13.44 16.42
N GLU A 609 -8.97 12.88 15.22
CA GLU A 609 -9.59 13.52 14.05
C GLU A 609 -11.09 13.77 14.25
N ALA A 610 -11.83 12.80 14.78
CA ALA A 610 -13.25 12.98 15.11
C ALA A 610 -13.48 14.08 16.17
N MET A 611 -12.50 14.32 17.03
CA MET A 611 -12.49 15.38 18.05
C MET A 611 -11.88 16.71 17.55
N ARG A 612 -11.71 16.89 16.23
CA ARG A 612 -11.13 18.08 15.56
C ARG A 612 -9.64 18.33 15.82
N CYS A 613 -8.92 17.34 16.34
CA CYS A 613 -7.46 17.37 16.37
C CYS A 613 -6.90 16.88 15.03
N ARG A 614 -5.60 17.12 14.79
CA ARG A 614 -4.81 16.48 13.74
C ARG A 614 -3.80 15.54 14.37
N SER A 615 -3.45 14.46 13.68
CA SER A 615 -2.44 13.51 14.14
C SER A 615 -1.40 13.25 13.07
N VAL A 616 -0.15 13.13 13.47
CA VAL A 616 0.98 12.73 12.63
C VAL A 616 1.62 11.49 13.23
N TYR A 617 1.97 10.52 12.38
CA TYR A 617 2.88 9.44 12.75
C TYR A 617 4.30 9.92 12.46
N PRO A 618 5.13 10.23 13.47
CA PRO A 618 6.46 10.72 13.20
C PRO A 618 7.29 9.63 12.51
N GLY A 619 8.02 10.00 11.46
CA GLY A 619 8.84 9.07 10.70
C GLY A 619 10.03 8.51 11.50
N GLY A 620 10.62 7.43 10.99
CA GLY A 620 11.83 6.81 11.54
C GLY A 620 11.59 5.66 12.54
N LYS A 621 12.54 4.71 12.56
CA LYS A 621 12.47 3.44 13.31
C LYS A 621 12.16 3.61 14.82
N ALA A 622 12.66 4.69 15.43
CA ALA A 622 12.47 5.01 16.85
C ALA A 622 11.06 5.54 17.19
N ASN A 623 10.29 6.01 16.21
CA ASN A 623 9.00 6.65 16.41
C ASN A 623 7.79 5.75 16.07
N ARG A 624 8.02 4.47 15.77
CA ARG A 624 6.96 3.50 15.37
C ARG A 624 5.81 3.33 16.37
N HIS A 625 6.04 3.71 17.62
CA HIS A 625 5.08 3.65 18.72
C HIS A 625 4.47 5.01 19.07
N ARG A 626 4.78 6.07 18.33
CA ARG A 626 4.39 7.44 18.66
C ARG A 626 3.28 7.94 17.75
N VAL A 627 2.37 8.71 18.35
CA VAL A 627 1.41 9.55 17.63
C VAL A 627 1.58 10.97 18.14
N HIS A 628 1.84 11.91 17.23
CA HIS A 628 1.96 13.32 17.55
C HIS A 628 0.62 14.00 17.26
N LEU A 629 -0.07 14.44 18.31
CA LEU A 629 -1.37 15.09 18.24
C LEU A 629 -1.21 16.61 18.25
N PHE A 630 -2.00 17.29 17.44
CA PHE A 630 -2.09 18.74 17.32
C PHE A 630 -3.55 19.14 17.50
N GLY A 631 -3.82 20.07 18.40
CA GLY A 631 -5.20 20.46 18.69
C GLY A 631 -5.27 21.42 19.86
N PHE A 632 -6.47 21.69 20.34
CA PHE A 632 -6.62 22.42 21.60
C PHE A 632 -6.55 21.44 22.77
N GLU A 633 -6.01 21.90 23.91
CA GLU A 633 -5.73 21.06 25.08
C GLU A 633 -6.97 20.25 25.54
N GLY A 634 -8.15 20.86 25.56
CA GLY A 634 -9.40 20.17 25.92
C GLY A 634 -9.80 19.07 24.94
N GLU A 635 -9.55 19.26 23.64
CA GLU A 635 -9.85 18.28 22.60
C GLU A 635 -8.85 17.11 22.64
N ILE A 636 -7.55 17.41 22.78
CA ILE A 636 -6.51 16.38 22.98
C ILE A 636 -6.81 15.55 24.22
N GLN A 637 -7.15 16.19 25.34
CA GLN A 637 -7.45 15.49 26.59
C GLN A 637 -8.69 14.61 26.48
N ALA A 638 -9.74 15.08 25.80
CA ALA A 638 -10.94 14.28 25.56
C ALA A 638 -10.63 13.07 24.64
N SER A 639 -9.79 13.25 23.62
CA SER A 639 -9.29 12.15 22.78
C SER A 639 -8.53 11.10 23.57
N GLU A 640 -7.62 11.50 24.48
CA GLU A 640 -6.86 10.56 25.33
C GLU A 640 -7.78 9.75 26.26
N VAL A 641 -8.77 10.41 26.85
CA VAL A 641 -9.73 9.75 27.75
C VAL A 641 -10.57 8.72 26.98
N LEU A 642 -11.09 9.09 25.81
CA LEU A 642 -11.89 8.20 24.98
C LEU A 642 -11.04 7.04 24.43
N PHE A 643 -9.80 7.32 24.02
CA PHE A 643 -8.84 6.31 23.59
C PHE A 643 -8.56 5.28 24.68
N ALA A 644 -8.35 5.70 25.93
CA ALA A 644 -8.08 4.78 27.03
C ALA A 644 -9.21 3.75 27.22
N SER A 645 -10.47 4.19 27.18
CA SER A 645 -11.64 3.31 27.30
C SER A 645 -11.81 2.40 26.06
N LEU A 646 -11.84 2.98 24.86
CA LEU A 646 -12.07 2.23 23.62
C LEU A 646 -10.95 1.23 23.33
N ARG A 647 -9.71 1.52 23.73
CA ARG A 647 -8.60 0.57 23.62
C ARG A 647 -8.84 -0.70 24.43
N LEU A 648 -9.35 -0.59 25.66
CA LEU A 648 -9.65 -1.75 26.50
C LEU A 648 -10.78 -2.59 25.91
N GLN A 649 -11.86 -1.93 25.47
CA GLN A 649 -13.00 -2.58 24.81
C GLN A 649 -12.58 -3.29 23.51
N MET A 650 -11.70 -2.66 22.72
CA MET A 650 -11.20 -3.22 21.48
C MET A 650 -10.35 -4.47 21.72
N LEU A 651 -9.47 -4.47 22.73
CA LEU A 651 -8.65 -5.64 23.05
C LEU A 651 -9.49 -6.83 23.52
N ASP A 652 -10.41 -6.62 24.48
CA ASP A 652 -11.30 -7.68 24.96
C ASP A 652 -12.25 -8.17 23.85
N GLY A 653 -12.82 -7.24 23.08
CA GLY A 653 -13.71 -7.55 21.98
C GLY A 653 -13.04 -8.39 20.89
N ALA A 654 -11.78 -8.08 20.55
CA ALA A 654 -11.02 -8.86 19.57
C ALA A 654 -10.77 -10.30 20.06
N ASP A 655 -10.37 -10.50 21.32
CA ASP A 655 -10.17 -11.83 21.89
C ASP A 655 -11.47 -12.61 22.07
N ARG A 656 -12.61 -11.93 22.28
CA ARG A 656 -13.94 -12.56 22.28
C ARG A 656 -14.35 -12.98 20.87
N ALA A 657 -14.21 -12.09 19.88
CA ALA A 657 -14.58 -12.38 18.50
C ALA A 657 -13.72 -13.50 17.89
N ASP A 658 -12.42 -13.51 18.17
CA ASP A 658 -11.50 -14.60 17.80
C ASP A 658 -11.99 -15.97 18.28
N ARG A 659 -12.50 -16.04 19.51
CA ARG A 659 -13.02 -17.29 20.08
C ARG A 659 -14.38 -17.72 19.52
N LEU A 660 -15.24 -16.77 19.16
CA LEU A 660 -16.65 -17.04 18.81
C LEU A 660 -16.92 -17.10 17.30
N HIS A 661 -16.17 -16.34 16.51
CA HIS A 661 -16.55 -16.02 15.14
C HIS A 661 -15.44 -16.28 14.11
N ARG A 662 -14.20 -16.52 14.53
CA ARG A 662 -13.11 -16.82 13.59
C ARG A 662 -13.38 -18.13 12.83
N PRO A 663 -13.35 -18.12 11.48
CA PRO A 663 -13.36 -19.31 10.67
C PRO A 663 -12.26 -20.32 11.02
N ALA A 664 -12.57 -21.61 10.91
CA ALA A 664 -11.59 -22.67 11.14
C ALA A 664 -10.43 -22.57 10.12
N GLY A 665 -9.19 -22.61 10.60
CA GLY A 665 -7.98 -22.53 9.77
C GLY A 665 -7.49 -21.10 9.49
N GLU A 666 -8.24 -20.05 9.82
CA GLU A 666 -7.75 -18.68 9.71
C GLU A 666 -6.78 -18.34 10.85
N ASP A 667 -5.73 -17.56 10.56
CA ASP A 667 -4.79 -17.06 11.55
C ASP A 667 -5.47 -16.10 12.55
N ALA A 668 -5.22 -16.31 13.85
CA ALA A 668 -5.85 -15.54 14.92
C ALA A 668 -5.41 -14.07 14.92
N ARG A 669 -4.14 -13.78 14.56
CA ARG A 669 -3.62 -12.40 14.52
C ARG A 669 -4.26 -11.63 13.35
N ALA A 670 -4.38 -12.25 12.18
CA ALA A 670 -5.03 -11.68 10.99
C ALA A 670 -6.52 -11.39 11.24
N TYR A 671 -7.25 -12.35 11.80
CA TYR A 671 -8.67 -12.17 12.14
C TYR A 671 -8.88 -11.03 13.13
N LYS A 672 -8.14 -11.04 14.26
CA LYS A 672 -8.24 -10.00 15.30
C LYS A 672 -7.92 -8.61 14.77
N ARG A 673 -6.87 -8.46 13.95
CA ARG A 673 -6.54 -7.17 13.35
C ARG A 673 -7.64 -6.66 12.43
N SER A 674 -8.18 -7.52 11.57
CA SER A 674 -9.29 -7.15 10.71
C SER A 674 -10.52 -6.73 11.53
N TRP A 675 -10.84 -7.47 12.59
CA TRP A 675 -11.87 -7.11 13.55
C TRP A 675 -11.62 -5.74 14.20
N MET A 676 -10.38 -5.47 14.65
CA MET A 676 -10.03 -4.18 15.24
C MET A 676 -10.24 -3.02 14.26
N LEU A 677 -9.91 -3.20 12.98
CA LEU A 677 -10.14 -2.17 11.95
C LEU A 677 -11.63 -1.87 11.77
N GLY A 678 -12.48 -2.91 11.76
CA GLY A 678 -13.92 -2.75 11.72
C GLY A 678 -14.47 -2.04 12.96
N PHE A 679 -14.00 -2.46 14.14
CA PHE A 679 -14.36 -1.83 15.40
C PHE A 679 -13.98 -0.34 15.41
N ILE A 680 -12.73 -0.01 15.06
CA ILE A 680 -12.22 1.36 14.96
C ILE A 680 -13.08 2.20 14.04
N ARG A 681 -13.44 1.68 12.86
CA ARG A 681 -14.27 2.39 11.89
C ARG A 681 -15.62 2.76 12.50
N GLU A 682 -16.32 1.77 13.05
CA GLU A 682 -17.66 1.99 13.59
C GLU A 682 -17.65 2.95 14.79
N VAL A 683 -16.74 2.77 15.75
CA VAL A 683 -16.70 3.64 16.94
C VAL A 683 -16.35 5.07 16.57
N THR A 684 -15.45 5.27 15.60
CA THR A 684 -15.08 6.61 15.13
C THR A 684 -16.23 7.28 14.38
N ASP A 685 -16.93 6.56 13.50
CA ASP A 685 -18.09 7.09 12.79
C ASP A 685 -19.18 7.53 13.77
N ARG A 686 -19.40 6.76 14.84
CA ARG A 686 -20.34 7.12 15.91
C ARG A 686 -19.87 8.32 16.74
N VAL A 687 -18.57 8.45 17.00
CA VAL A 687 -17.99 9.63 17.69
C VAL A 687 -18.17 10.88 16.84
N ARG A 688 -17.93 10.79 15.52
CA ARG A 688 -18.16 11.88 14.56
C ARG A 688 -19.62 12.31 14.57
N ALA A 689 -20.56 11.36 14.49
CA ALA A 689 -21.99 11.64 14.58
C ALA A 689 -22.38 12.32 15.91
N ALA A 690 -21.78 11.92 17.04
CA ALA A 690 -22.02 12.56 18.33
C ALA A 690 -21.49 14.01 18.38
N GLN A 691 -20.34 14.28 17.77
CA GLN A 691 -19.79 15.64 17.65
C GLN A 691 -20.65 16.53 16.73
N GLU A 692 -21.14 15.98 15.62
CA GLU A 692 -22.06 16.68 14.72
C GLU A 692 -23.39 17.01 15.42
N ALA A 693 -23.96 16.06 16.16
CA ALA A 693 -25.17 16.30 16.94
C ALA A 693 -24.97 17.35 18.05
N ALA A 694 -23.83 17.33 18.74
CA ALA A 694 -23.50 18.34 19.76
C ALA A 694 -23.34 19.74 19.14
N ARG A 695 -22.73 19.82 17.95
CA ARG A 695 -22.63 21.06 17.18
C ARG A 695 -24.01 21.59 16.79
N ALA A 696 -24.86 20.76 16.21
CA ALA A 696 -26.22 21.16 15.83
C ALA A 696 -27.04 21.62 17.04
N ALA A 697 -26.91 20.95 18.20
CA ALA A 697 -27.56 21.36 19.44
C ALA A 697 -27.05 22.72 19.95
N ALA A 698 -25.75 23.01 19.82
CA ALA A 698 -25.17 24.29 20.20
C ALA A 698 -25.58 25.42 19.24
N GLU A 699 -25.64 25.14 17.94
CA GLU A 699 -26.17 26.06 16.92
C GLU A 699 -27.64 26.39 17.21
N HIS A 700 -28.49 25.40 17.48
CA HIS A 700 -29.88 25.63 17.87
C HIS A 700 -30.04 26.38 19.20
N ALA A 701 -29.17 26.13 20.19
CA ALA A 701 -29.18 26.87 21.45
C ALA A 701 -28.78 28.35 21.25
N GLN A 702 -27.84 28.60 20.33
CA GLN A 702 -27.45 29.95 19.93
C GLN A 702 -28.60 30.64 19.16
N GLU A 703 -29.25 29.95 18.23
CA GLU A 703 -30.43 30.42 17.50
C GLU A 703 -31.61 30.76 18.43
N ALA A 704 -31.89 29.91 19.42
CA ALA A 704 -32.94 30.16 20.41
C ALA A 704 -32.62 31.35 21.33
N ALA A 705 -31.33 31.68 21.52
CA ALA A 705 -30.88 32.84 22.28
C ALA A 705 -30.90 34.15 21.45
N GLU A 706 -31.17 34.10 20.13
CA GLU A 706 -31.20 35.25 19.21
C GLU A 706 -32.27 36.30 19.53
N GLY A 707 -33.15 36.04 20.52
CA GLY A 707 -34.10 37.03 21.05
C GLY A 707 -33.49 38.15 21.91
N ALA A 708 -32.21 38.08 22.28
CA ALA A 708 -31.52 39.11 23.07
C ALA A 708 -30.08 39.38 22.59
N GLU A 709 -29.84 40.61 22.12
CA GLU A 709 -28.56 41.29 21.83
C GLU A 709 -27.33 40.45 21.39
N ARG A 710 -26.96 40.60 20.10
CA ARG A 710 -25.78 40.01 19.45
C ARG A 710 -24.46 40.44 20.09
N THR A 711 -23.66 39.46 20.54
CA THR A 711 -22.21 39.65 20.81
C THR A 711 -21.29 38.45 20.51
N GLY A 712 -21.73 37.39 19.80
CA GLY A 712 -20.88 36.21 19.48
C GLY A 712 -20.87 35.76 18.01
N ARG A 713 -19.75 35.17 17.54
CA ARG A 713 -19.63 34.49 16.22
C ARG A 713 -20.46 33.19 16.18
N SER A 714 -20.76 32.65 15.00
CA SER A 714 -21.47 31.36 14.91
C SER A 714 -20.54 30.20 15.30
N VAL A 715 -21.10 29.16 15.94
CA VAL A 715 -20.34 27.93 16.32
C VAL A 715 -19.56 27.36 15.13
N ALA A 716 -20.20 27.26 13.96
CA ALA A 716 -19.59 26.78 12.73
C ALA A 716 -18.29 27.52 12.37
N LEU A 717 -18.30 28.86 12.45
CA LEU A 717 -17.15 29.69 12.10
C LEU A 717 -16.03 29.57 13.14
N VAL A 718 -16.36 29.51 14.43
CA VAL A 718 -15.37 29.33 15.51
C VAL A 718 -14.64 28.00 15.34
N LEU A 719 -15.37 26.91 15.06
CA LEU A 719 -14.77 25.58 14.87
C LEU A 719 -13.94 25.50 13.57
N ALA A 720 -14.36 26.18 12.50
CA ALA A 720 -13.58 26.26 11.25
C ALA A 720 -12.25 27.00 11.46
N ASP A 721 -12.27 28.18 12.09
CA ASP A 721 -11.05 28.96 12.38
C ASP A 721 -10.07 28.16 13.25
N ARG A 722 -10.56 27.48 14.29
CA ARG A 722 -9.75 26.59 15.14
C ARG A 722 -9.09 25.48 14.33
N SER A 723 -9.82 24.86 13.40
CA SER A 723 -9.27 23.81 12.53
C SER A 723 -8.16 24.36 11.62
N THR A 724 -8.32 25.58 11.08
CA THR A 724 -7.29 26.26 10.29
C THR A 724 -6.04 26.57 11.12
N VAL A 725 -6.22 27.04 12.35
CA VAL A 725 -5.11 27.34 13.27
C VAL A 725 -4.33 26.08 13.65
N VAL A 726 -5.02 24.96 13.89
CA VAL A 726 -4.37 23.66 14.14
C VAL A 726 -3.61 23.16 12.90
N ALA A 727 -4.17 23.33 11.70
CA ALA A 727 -3.49 22.97 10.47
C ALA A 727 -2.21 23.80 10.23
N ALA A 728 -2.24 25.10 10.54
CA ALA A 728 -1.05 25.95 10.49
C ALA A 728 0.02 25.49 11.49
N HIS A 729 -0.36 25.21 12.74
CA HIS A 729 0.57 24.70 13.77
C HIS A 729 1.20 23.37 13.37
N LEU A 730 0.41 22.47 12.76
CA LEU A 730 0.94 21.22 12.21
C LEU A 730 1.94 21.48 11.08
N ASN A 731 1.64 22.37 10.13
CA ASN A 731 2.50 22.67 8.99
C ASN A 731 3.82 23.34 9.40
N ASP A 732 3.82 24.12 10.48
CA ASP A 732 5.04 24.71 11.04
C ASP A 732 5.98 23.64 11.60
N HIS A 733 5.44 22.57 12.21
CA HIS A 733 6.23 21.45 12.73
C HIS A 733 6.60 20.42 11.64
N TYR A 734 5.73 20.21 10.66
CA TYR A 734 5.86 19.21 9.60
C TYR A 734 5.57 19.84 8.22
N PRO A 735 6.50 20.65 7.66
CA PRO A 735 6.29 21.33 6.38
C PRO A 735 6.30 20.37 5.18
N GLN A 736 6.82 19.15 5.36
CA GLN A 736 6.90 18.11 4.34
C GLN A 736 6.24 16.83 4.87
N LEU A 737 4.92 16.86 5.02
CA LEU A 737 4.17 15.69 5.47
C LEU A 737 3.78 14.82 4.27
N GLY A 738 4.22 13.56 4.27
CA GLY A 738 3.80 12.58 3.28
C GLY A 738 2.35 12.12 3.50
N THR A 739 1.75 11.55 2.46
CA THR A 739 0.44 10.91 2.55
C THR A 739 0.55 9.61 3.36
N THR A 740 -0.43 9.36 4.24
CA THR A 740 -0.48 8.08 4.97
C THR A 740 -0.92 6.98 4.03
N ARG A 741 -0.24 5.83 4.08
CA ARG A 741 -0.60 4.67 3.28
C ARG A 741 -2.00 4.14 3.64
N PRO A 742 -2.74 3.57 2.66
CA PRO A 742 -3.99 2.87 2.92
C PRO A 742 -3.84 1.70 3.89
N THR A 743 -4.96 1.09 4.25
CA THR A 743 -5.02 0.10 5.34
C THR A 743 -5.17 -1.31 4.80
N LYS A 744 -4.16 -2.15 5.01
CA LYS A 744 -4.19 -3.54 4.52
C LYS A 744 -5.06 -4.41 5.39
N PHE A 745 -6.04 -5.08 4.78
CA PHE A 745 -6.88 -6.08 5.44
C PHE A 745 -6.36 -7.49 5.14
N LYS A 746 -6.02 -8.25 6.19
CA LYS A 746 -5.48 -9.62 6.06
C LYS A 746 -6.44 -10.73 6.53
N GLY A 747 -7.55 -10.39 7.19
CA GLY A 747 -8.49 -11.37 7.74
C GLY A 747 -9.95 -10.97 7.59
N THR A 748 -10.86 -11.86 7.97
CA THR A 748 -12.32 -11.74 7.77
C THR A 748 -13.07 -11.10 8.95
N GLY A 749 -12.35 -10.64 9.97
CA GLY A 749 -12.97 -10.11 11.19
C GLY A 749 -13.67 -8.76 11.05
N TYR A 750 -13.48 -8.02 9.96
CA TYR A 750 -13.88 -6.62 9.84
C TYR A 750 -15.36 -6.36 10.09
N TRP A 751 -16.27 -7.08 9.42
CA TRP A 751 -17.70 -6.82 9.59
C TRP A 751 -18.19 -7.22 10.98
N GLN A 752 -17.65 -8.28 11.56
CA GLN A 752 -17.92 -8.61 12.96
C GLN A 752 -17.44 -7.48 13.89
N GLY A 753 -16.28 -6.89 13.60
CA GLY A 753 -15.77 -5.70 14.29
C GLY A 753 -16.70 -4.49 14.18
N ARG A 754 -17.28 -4.25 12.99
CA ARG A 754 -18.32 -3.21 12.79
C ARG A 754 -19.55 -3.49 13.63
N VAL A 755 -20.05 -4.73 13.63
CA VAL A 755 -21.24 -5.14 14.40
C VAL A 755 -21.01 -4.96 15.91
N ASP A 756 -19.87 -5.42 16.41
CA ASP A 756 -19.52 -5.28 17.82
C ASP A 756 -19.23 -3.81 18.18
N GLY A 757 -18.65 -3.04 17.25
CA GLY A 757 -18.43 -1.60 17.36
C GLY A 757 -19.72 -0.79 17.54
N ARG A 758 -20.88 -1.28 17.05
CA ARG A 758 -22.19 -0.64 17.29
C ARG A 758 -22.62 -0.75 18.76
N ARG A 759 -22.17 -1.81 19.43
CA ARG A 759 -22.42 -2.07 20.85
C ARG A 759 -21.34 -1.47 21.74
N ALA A 760 -20.21 -1.09 21.16
CA ALA A 760 -19.14 -0.42 21.88
C ALA A 760 -19.65 0.85 22.54
N ASP A 761 -19.04 1.18 23.66
CA ASP A 761 -19.47 2.31 24.42
C ASP A 761 -18.56 3.52 24.15
N ILE A 762 -19.07 4.41 23.32
CA ILE A 762 -18.43 5.67 22.93
C ILE A 762 -18.94 6.86 23.76
N GLY A 763 -19.90 6.63 24.65
CA GLY A 763 -20.54 7.65 25.45
C GLY A 763 -21.60 8.53 24.78
N GLY A 764 -22.40 8.01 23.86
CA GLY A 764 -23.64 8.67 23.37
C GLY A 764 -24.90 7.85 23.64
N PRO A 765 -26.12 8.43 23.54
CA PRO A 765 -27.36 7.66 23.53
C PRO A 765 -27.44 6.83 22.24
N THR A 766 -27.58 5.51 22.36
CA THR A 766 -27.74 4.62 21.21
C THR A 766 -29.10 4.86 20.55
N ILE A 767 -29.12 5.24 19.28
CA ILE A 767 -30.29 5.02 18.42
C ILE A 767 -30.32 3.52 18.14
N VAL A 768 -31.05 2.78 18.95
CA VAL A 768 -31.32 1.36 18.70
C VAL A 768 -32.35 1.29 17.56
N PRO A 769 -32.07 0.63 16.42
CA PRO A 769 -33.12 0.29 15.48
C PRO A 769 -34.11 -0.63 16.18
N ASP A 770 -35.39 -0.30 16.14
CA ASP A 770 -36.45 -1.07 16.77
C ASP A 770 -36.41 -2.53 16.31
N THR A 771 -36.00 -3.43 17.21
CA THR A 771 -35.87 -4.87 17.01
C THR A 771 -37.21 -5.58 16.77
N ARG A 772 -38.33 -4.85 16.64
CA ARG A 772 -39.63 -5.42 16.25
C ARG A 772 -39.77 -5.77 14.78
N THR A 773 -38.86 -5.35 13.90
CA THR A 773 -38.96 -5.67 12.45
C THR A 773 -38.23 -6.96 12.05
N GLU A 774 -37.36 -7.53 12.90
CA GLU A 774 -36.60 -8.75 12.58
C GLU A 774 -37.27 -10.06 13.01
N GLN A 775 -38.40 -10.01 13.74
CA GLN A 775 -39.12 -11.24 14.16
C GLN A 775 -40.16 -11.76 13.16
N LEU A 776 -40.22 -11.21 11.94
CA LEU A 776 -41.17 -11.67 10.91
C LEU A 776 -40.52 -12.31 9.66
N VAL A 777 -39.25 -12.71 9.74
CA VAL A 777 -38.63 -13.59 8.74
C VAL A 777 -37.94 -14.73 9.47
N GLY A 778 -38.70 -15.78 9.76
CA GLY A 778 -38.21 -17.09 10.18
C GLY A 778 -38.19 -18.06 9.02
#